data_AF-A0AAN7CCF1-F1
#
_entry.id   AF-A0AAN7CCF1-F1
#
_cell.length_a   1.000
_cell.length_b   1.000
_cell.length_c   1.000
_cell.angle_alpha   90.00
_cell.angle_beta   90.00
_cell.angle_gamma   90.00
#
_symmetry.space_group_name_H-M   'P 1'
#
loop_
_entity.id
_entity.type
_entity.pdbx_description
1 polymer ?
#
loop_
_entity_poly.entity_id
_entity_poly.type
_entity_poly.pdbx_seq_one_letter_code
_entity_poly.pdbx_strand_id
1 'polypeptide(L)'
;MAVAINDRTAEFRHIVTAAQRKQAAKPGSQKLLSDAQRSAATRGSQPRRSEFARHAAEIGRGISATMGKLQKLAQLAKKRSLFDDNPVEVNELTFIIKQDLSRLNEDIRNLQALSKRLHPKPDQEGENNKNILLLLQGKLGDVSANFKDVLEIRTKNIQASRSRTEAFVSTVGQHAHASLPPSASPLYSTPNRATPSPGADLISLNPMGGDQQLQLQMMEEGQNTYIQQRGQAIEAIESTINELGSIFGQLAAMVSEQSEMIQRIDANTEDVVDNVEGAQKELLKYWSRVSSNRWLIAKMFGVLVCRLLYPSAPANTDLFTPDDILPALAARIPSRTIRMANKTFKLNTGQDIPALGLGTWQSEPGKVKEAVAYALKAGYKLIDCAYCYANEEEVGQGLAEAFAAGVKREDIFVVTKVWATYTTRCELGLDKSLQKLGLDYVDLFLVHWPLLMNPEGNDDRFPKLPNGERDIIRSHNHVDTWKQMEKLLATGKTKAIGVSNYSKRYLEQLLPHATVIPAVNQIENHPALPQQEIVDLCKEKGIHIMAYSPLGSTGGPLFTAEPVVKIAEKHGVKPATVLLSYHLPRGSTVLAKSVTPERIKENMSLIDLDGEDMKLLNDYSDKLTKEGKLQRFVYPPFGVDFGFPDKS
;
A
#
# COMPACT_ATOMS: atom_id res chain seq x y z
N MET A 1 -72.90 -32.08 0.97
CA MET A 1 -71.47 -31.67 0.89
C MET A 1 -71.30 -30.44 1.77
N ALA A 2 -70.56 -30.56 2.88
CA ALA A 2 -70.26 -29.44 3.75
C ALA A 2 -69.07 -28.66 3.16
N VAL A 3 -69.29 -27.38 2.83
CA VAL A 3 -68.25 -26.46 2.38
C VAL A 3 -67.52 -25.94 3.61
N ALA A 4 -66.24 -26.26 3.74
CA ALA A 4 -65.39 -25.70 4.79
C ALA A 4 -65.12 -24.22 4.49
N ILE A 5 -65.70 -23.32 5.29
CA ILE A 5 -65.45 -21.88 5.21
C ILE A 5 -64.22 -21.60 6.08
N ASN A 6 -63.10 -21.24 5.44
CA ASN A 6 -61.91 -20.77 6.14
C ASN A 6 -62.07 -19.30 6.53
N ASP A 7 -62.00 -19.01 7.83
CA ASP A 7 -62.03 -17.66 8.36
C ASP A 7 -60.68 -16.95 8.12
N ARG A 8 -60.67 -15.97 7.21
CA ARG A 8 -59.49 -15.15 6.85
C ARG A 8 -59.51 -13.76 7.51
N THR A 9 -60.30 -13.57 8.57
CA THR A 9 -60.44 -12.29 9.26
C THR A 9 -59.10 -11.76 9.80
N ALA A 10 -58.19 -12.64 10.22
CA ALA A 10 -56.86 -12.25 10.71
C ALA A 10 -55.98 -11.64 9.61
N GLU A 11 -55.99 -12.24 8.41
CA GLU A 11 -55.25 -11.72 7.26
C GLU A 11 -55.82 -10.38 6.79
N PHE A 12 -57.15 -10.24 6.80
CA PHE A 12 -57.80 -8.98 6.46
C PHE A 12 -57.44 -7.86 7.45
N ARG A 13 -57.43 -8.13 8.76
CA ARG A 13 -56.99 -7.14 9.77
C ARG A 13 -55.54 -6.72 9.58
N HIS A 14 -54.66 -7.64 9.18
CA HIS A 14 -53.27 -7.33 8.91
C HIS A 14 -53.10 -6.40 7.70
N ILE A 15 -53.85 -6.66 6.62
CA ILE A 15 -53.83 -5.83 5.41
C ILE A 15 -54.42 -4.44 5.69
N VAL A 16 -55.50 -4.35 6.47
CA VAL A 16 -56.11 -3.06 6.86
C VAL A 16 -55.14 -2.21 7.69
N THR A 17 -54.45 -2.82 8.66
CA THR A 17 -53.43 -2.12 9.47
C THR A 17 -52.25 -1.63 8.62
N ALA A 18 -51.82 -2.43 7.64
CA ALA A 18 -50.76 -2.05 6.71
C ALA A 18 -51.20 -0.93 5.75
N ALA A 19 -52.45 -0.93 5.31
CA ALA A 19 -53.03 0.12 4.48
C ALA A 19 -53.21 1.43 5.24
N GLN A 20 -53.62 1.38 6.51
CA GLN A 20 -53.71 2.55 7.38
C GLN A 20 -52.33 3.19 7.63
N ARG A 21 -51.28 2.39 7.82
CA ARG A 21 -49.89 2.89 7.91
C ARG A 21 -49.41 3.54 6.61
N LYS A 22 -49.83 3.03 5.45
CA LYS A 22 -49.53 3.64 4.14
C LYS A 22 -50.34 4.90 3.85
N GLN A 23 -51.56 5.02 4.37
CA GLN A 23 -52.35 6.25 4.26
C GLN A 23 -51.85 7.36 5.20
N ALA A 24 -51.31 6.99 6.37
CA ALA A 24 -50.61 7.93 7.25
C ALA A 24 -49.29 8.46 6.65
N ALA A 25 -48.76 7.79 5.62
CA ALA A 25 -47.52 8.13 4.95
C ALA A 25 -47.76 8.38 3.44
N LYS A 26 -48.53 9.43 3.11
CA LYS A 26 -48.44 10.07 1.78
C LYS A 26 -48.42 11.60 1.87
N PRO A 27 -47.71 12.27 0.94
CA PRO A 27 -47.17 13.60 1.13
C PRO A 27 -48.20 14.68 0.80
N GLY A 28 -48.61 15.45 1.80
CA GLY A 28 -49.33 16.71 1.65
C GLY A 28 -48.38 17.88 1.94
N SER A 29 -48.08 18.67 0.90
CA SER A 29 -47.61 20.06 0.94
C SER A 29 -46.74 20.48 2.15
N GLN A 30 -45.44 20.18 2.11
CA GLN A 30 -44.47 20.87 2.97
C GLN A 30 -44.40 22.35 2.57
N LYS A 31 -45.12 23.20 3.30
CA LYS A 31 -44.75 24.62 3.43
C LYS A 31 -43.32 24.67 3.95
N LEU A 32 -42.44 25.32 3.20
CA LEU A 32 -41.09 25.68 3.62
C LEU A 32 -41.18 26.33 5.03
N LEU A 33 -40.43 25.78 5.98
CA LEU A 33 -40.26 26.34 7.32
C LEU A 33 -39.85 27.82 7.19
N SER A 34 -40.47 28.70 7.97
CA SER A 34 -40.13 30.12 7.98
C SER A 34 -38.73 30.34 8.58
N ASP A 35 -38.05 31.42 8.19
CA ASP A 35 -36.69 31.74 8.64
C ASP A 35 -36.57 31.87 10.17
N ALA A 36 -37.68 32.13 10.86
CA ALA A 36 -37.76 32.11 12.32
C ALA A 36 -37.62 30.68 12.91
N GLN A 37 -38.11 29.65 12.23
CA GLN A 37 -37.99 28.25 12.66
C GLN A 37 -36.61 27.65 12.32
N ARG A 38 -35.95 28.11 11.24
CA ARG A 38 -34.54 27.78 10.96
C ARG A 38 -33.60 28.35 12.02
N SER A 39 -33.89 29.55 12.51
CA SER A 39 -33.12 30.23 13.56
C SER A 39 -33.28 29.57 14.95
N ALA A 40 -34.41 28.89 15.20
CA ALA A 40 -34.64 28.14 16.43
C ALA A 40 -34.01 26.72 16.38
N ALA A 41 -33.99 26.06 15.23
CA ALA A 41 -33.36 24.75 15.05
C ALA A 41 -31.81 24.80 15.05
N THR A 42 -31.21 25.97 14.82
CA THR A 42 -29.75 26.16 14.84
C THR A 42 -29.19 26.47 16.24
N ARG A 43 -30.03 26.56 17.28
CA ARG A 43 -29.59 26.80 18.67
C ARG A 43 -29.74 25.61 19.63
N GLY A 44 -30.07 24.41 19.12
CA GLY A 44 -30.21 23.20 19.94
C GLY A 44 -29.50 21.99 19.34
N SER A 45 -28.42 21.55 19.98
CA SER A 45 -27.63 20.32 19.76
C SER A 45 -26.68 20.28 18.54
N GLN A 46 -25.50 20.86 18.71
CA GLN A 46 -24.29 20.17 18.25
C GLN A 46 -24.30 18.76 18.84
N PRO A 47 -24.01 17.67 18.08
CA PRO A 47 -23.87 16.35 18.68
C PRO A 47 -22.72 16.45 19.69
N ARG A 48 -23.05 16.42 20.98
CA ARG A 48 -22.05 16.32 22.05
C ARG A 48 -21.29 15.02 21.76
N ARG A 49 -20.07 15.13 21.22
CA ARG A 49 -19.14 13.99 21.10
C ARG A 49 -19.15 13.28 22.46
N SER A 50 -19.26 11.95 22.45
CA SER A 50 -19.15 11.17 23.67
C SER A 50 -17.87 11.58 24.40
N GLU A 51 -17.93 11.68 25.72
CA GLU A 51 -16.80 12.15 26.54
C GLU A 51 -15.52 11.35 26.21
N PHE A 52 -15.69 10.04 26.01
CA PHE A 52 -14.65 9.13 25.51
C PHE A 52 -14.06 9.58 24.16
N ALA A 53 -14.89 9.86 23.15
CA ALA A 53 -14.41 10.28 21.83
C ALA A 53 -13.67 11.62 21.86
N ARG A 54 -14.03 12.51 22.79
CA ARG A 54 -13.31 13.79 22.99
C ARG A 54 -11.90 13.54 23.55
N HIS A 55 -11.78 12.71 24.58
CA HIS A 55 -10.49 12.34 25.17
C HIS A 55 -9.62 11.53 24.21
N ALA A 56 -10.19 10.56 23.48
CA ALA A 56 -9.48 9.80 22.46
C ALA A 56 -8.94 10.70 21.33
N ALA A 57 -9.71 11.69 20.88
CA ALA A 57 -9.27 12.64 19.87
C ALA A 57 -8.17 13.60 20.37
N GLU A 58 -8.16 13.92 21.67
CA GLU A 58 -7.10 14.72 22.29
C GLU A 58 -5.79 13.95 22.38
N ILE A 59 -5.85 12.68 22.82
CA ILE A 59 -4.70 11.76 22.83
C ILE A 59 -4.15 11.58 21.41
N GLY A 60 -5.03 11.36 20.41
CA GLY A 60 -4.61 11.22 19.01
C GLY A 60 -3.91 12.46 18.44
N ARG A 61 -4.35 13.67 18.82
CA ARG A 61 -3.65 14.92 18.48
C ARG A 61 -2.30 15.03 19.19
N GLY A 62 -2.24 14.66 20.47
CA GLY A 62 -1.00 14.63 21.25
C GLY A 62 0.05 13.69 20.63
N ILE A 63 -0.33 12.45 20.29
CA ILE A 63 0.56 11.49 19.61
C ILE A 63 1.09 12.06 18.29
N SER A 64 0.22 12.69 17.49
CA SER A 64 0.62 13.29 16.20
C SER A 64 1.59 14.46 16.38
N ALA A 65 1.38 15.30 17.39
CA ALA A 65 2.29 16.39 17.74
C ALA A 65 3.66 15.88 18.21
N THR A 66 3.68 14.85 19.06
CA THR A 66 4.91 14.20 19.51
C THR A 66 5.67 13.55 18.36
N MET A 67 4.97 12.92 17.41
CA MET A 67 5.59 12.36 16.21
C MET A 67 6.27 13.44 15.34
N GLY A 68 5.68 14.64 15.23
CA GLY A 68 6.31 15.77 14.55
C GLY A 68 7.62 16.23 15.23
N LYS A 69 7.63 16.28 16.57
CA LYS A 69 8.85 16.59 17.35
C LYS A 69 9.91 15.50 17.18
N LEU A 70 9.50 14.23 17.18
CA LEU A 70 10.38 13.09 16.96
C LEU A 70 11.03 13.11 15.57
N GLN A 71 10.28 13.48 14.53
CA GLN A 71 10.85 13.63 13.18
C GLN A 71 11.92 14.73 13.13
N LYS A 72 11.71 15.85 13.83
CA LYS A 72 12.71 16.93 13.95
C LYS A 72 13.96 16.44 14.70
N LEU A 73 13.78 15.70 15.80
CA LEU A 73 14.88 15.08 16.53
C LEU A 73 15.66 14.08 15.66
N ALA A 74 14.95 13.25 14.87
CA ALA A 74 15.58 12.29 13.96
C ALA A 74 16.41 12.97 12.85
N GLN A 75 15.96 14.12 12.36
CA GLN A 75 16.74 14.93 11.41
C GLN A 75 18.02 15.48 12.05
N LEU A 76 17.94 15.98 13.29
CA LEU A 76 19.10 16.47 14.02
C LEU A 76 20.08 15.33 14.37
N ALA A 77 19.55 14.18 14.80
CA ALA A 77 20.35 13.01 15.14
C ALA A 77 21.13 12.43 13.94
N LYS A 78 20.63 12.62 12.71
CA LYS A 78 21.28 12.15 11.46
C LYS A 78 22.37 13.10 10.93
N LYS A 79 22.47 14.34 11.42
CA LYS A 79 23.53 15.27 11.01
C LYS A 79 24.88 14.78 11.55
N ARG A 80 25.88 14.62 10.67
CA ARG A 80 27.22 14.08 10.97
C ARG A 80 28.31 15.16 11.08
N SER A 81 27.95 16.44 11.04
CA SER A 81 28.91 17.56 11.00
C SER A 81 29.70 17.66 12.31
N LEU A 82 31.00 17.90 12.20
CA LEU A 82 31.93 18.12 13.32
C LEU A 82 31.69 19.44 14.06
N PHE A 83 31.05 20.42 13.40
CA PHE A 83 30.99 21.81 13.89
C PHE A 83 29.56 22.38 14.04
N ASP A 84 28.52 21.66 13.57
CA ASP A 84 27.11 22.09 13.64
C ASP A 84 26.25 21.14 14.49
N ASP A 85 26.83 20.56 15.53
CA ASP A 85 26.08 19.79 16.51
C ASP A 85 25.46 20.78 17.50
N ASN A 86 24.13 20.91 17.52
CA ASN A 86 23.41 21.73 18.49
C ASN A 86 22.90 20.85 19.64
N PRO A 87 23.74 20.52 20.65
CA PRO A 87 23.38 19.59 21.71
C PRO A 87 22.23 20.10 22.58
N VAL A 88 22.06 21.42 22.69
CA VAL A 88 21.02 22.05 23.50
C VAL A 88 19.63 21.74 22.94
N GLU A 89 19.42 21.96 21.64
CA GLU A 89 18.13 21.70 20.97
C GLU A 89 17.77 20.20 21.00
N VAL A 90 18.78 19.32 20.86
CA VAL A 90 18.59 17.87 20.94
C VAL A 90 18.18 17.44 22.34
N ASN A 91 18.82 17.97 23.38
CA ASN A 91 18.50 17.66 24.78
C ASN A 91 17.11 18.18 25.17
N GLU A 92 16.76 19.40 24.76
CA GLU A 92 15.42 19.98 24.98
C GLU A 92 14.32 19.17 24.28
N LEU A 93 14.51 18.81 23.01
CA LEU A 93 13.55 17.99 22.27
C LEU A 93 13.40 16.59 22.88
N THR A 94 14.50 15.99 23.33
CA THR A 94 14.49 14.69 24.02
C THR A 94 13.69 14.77 25.31
N PHE A 95 13.89 15.83 26.10
CA PHE A 95 13.14 16.06 27.34
C PHE A 95 11.64 16.29 27.09
N ILE A 96 11.29 17.12 26.09
CA ILE A 96 9.89 17.40 25.73
C ILE A 96 9.20 16.12 25.25
N ILE A 97 9.85 15.32 24.40
CA ILE A 97 9.28 14.06 23.90
C ILE A 97 9.07 13.07 25.05
N LYS A 98 10.03 12.96 25.97
CA LYS A 98 9.91 12.13 27.18
C LYS A 98 8.71 12.54 28.04
N GLN A 99 8.52 13.84 28.25
CA GLN A 99 7.38 14.38 29.01
C GLN A 99 6.06 14.08 28.30
N ASP A 100 6.00 14.31 26.99
CA ASP A 100 4.80 14.04 26.18
C ASP A 100 4.44 12.54 26.20
N LEU A 101 5.40 11.64 26.04
CA LEU A 101 5.17 10.19 26.09
C LEU A 101 4.65 9.73 27.46
N SER A 102 5.24 10.24 28.54
CA SER A 102 4.77 9.94 29.90
C SER A 102 3.34 10.41 30.13
N ARG A 103 3.01 11.63 29.69
CA ARG A 103 1.66 12.20 29.78
C ARG A 103 0.65 11.41 28.95
N LEU A 104 0.98 11.08 27.71
CA LEU A 104 0.11 10.30 26.83
C LEU A 104 -0.17 8.90 27.39
N ASN A 105 0.82 8.28 28.04
CA ASN A 105 0.65 7.00 28.70
C ASN A 105 -0.31 7.09 29.91
N GLU A 106 -0.27 8.19 30.66
CA GLU A 106 -1.25 8.47 31.72
C GLU A 106 -2.66 8.72 31.16
N ASP A 107 -2.77 9.50 30.09
CA ASP A 107 -4.05 9.80 29.43
C ASP A 107 -4.72 8.53 28.87
N ILE A 108 -3.94 7.61 28.29
CA ILE A 108 -4.46 6.30 27.82
C ILE A 108 -4.95 5.45 28.99
N ARG A 109 -4.23 5.43 30.12
CA ARG A 109 -4.68 4.71 31.33
C ARG A 109 -5.99 5.28 31.88
N ASN A 110 -6.12 6.60 31.90
CA ASN A 110 -7.34 7.29 32.30
C ASN A 110 -8.50 6.96 31.35
N LEU A 111 -8.24 6.93 30.04
CA LEU A 111 -9.23 6.57 29.02
C LEU A 111 -9.69 5.11 29.14
N GLN A 112 -8.76 4.19 29.45
CA GLN A 112 -9.07 2.79 29.69
C GLN A 112 -9.91 2.59 30.96
N ALA A 113 -9.59 3.32 32.04
CA ALA A 113 -10.41 3.32 33.26
C ALA A 113 -11.82 3.88 33.00
N LEU A 114 -11.93 4.94 32.19
CA LEU A 114 -13.21 5.53 31.78
C LEU A 114 -14.04 4.57 30.91
N SER A 115 -13.40 3.85 29.98
CA SER A 115 -14.06 2.81 29.18
C SER A 115 -14.60 1.67 30.05
N LYS A 116 -13.83 1.21 31.06
CA LYS A 116 -14.28 0.15 31.99
C LYS A 116 -15.45 0.61 32.86
N ARG A 117 -15.52 1.90 33.22
CA ARG A 117 -16.62 2.48 34.01
C ARG A 117 -17.90 2.68 33.20
N LEU A 118 -17.80 3.11 31.94
CA LEU A 118 -18.96 3.38 31.09
C LEU A 118 -19.62 2.12 30.53
N HIS A 119 -18.84 1.08 30.22
CA HIS A 119 -19.36 -0.17 29.65
C HIS A 119 -18.84 -1.39 30.43
N PRO A 120 -19.44 -1.70 31.60
CA PRO A 120 -19.10 -2.90 32.37
C PRO A 120 -19.66 -4.20 31.76
N LYS A 121 -20.55 -4.13 30.77
CA LYS A 121 -21.13 -5.26 30.02
C LYS A 121 -20.71 -5.20 28.53
N PRO A 122 -20.71 -6.34 27.81
CA PRO A 122 -20.34 -6.37 26.40
C PRO A 122 -21.43 -5.71 25.53
N ASP A 123 -21.27 -4.41 25.27
CA ASP A 123 -22.08 -3.62 24.34
C ASP A 123 -21.25 -3.25 23.09
N GLN A 124 -21.90 -3.07 21.94
CA GLN A 124 -21.26 -2.69 20.67
C GLN A 124 -20.43 -1.40 20.76
N GLU A 125 -20.87 -0.44 21.58
CA GLU A 125 -20.12 0.80 21.86
C GLU A 125 -18.86 0.53 22.71
N GLY A 126 -18.94 -0.43 23.63
CA GLY A 126 -17.80 -0.89 24.41
C GLY A 126 -16.73 -1.58 23.55
N GLU A 127 -17.13 -2.35 22.54
CA GLU A 127 -16.21 -2.96 21.56
C GLU A 127 -15.54 -1.90 20.67
N ASN A 128 -16.31 -0.93 20.18
CA ASN A 128 -15.75 0.18 19.39
C ASN A 128 -14.74 1.01 20.20
N ASN A 129 -15.05 1.30 21.47
CA ASN A 129 -14.15 2.02 22.37
C ASN A 129 -12.87 1.22 22.67
N LYS A 130 -12.97 -0.10 22.84
CA LYS A 130 -11.81 -1.00 22.98
C LYS A 130 -10.93 -1.00 21.74
N ASN A 131 -11.51 -1.05 20.54
CA ASN A 131 -10.75 -1.00 19.29
C ASN A 131 -10.00 0.34 19.12
N ILE A 132 -10.61 1.45 19.53
CA ILE A 132 -9.97 2.78 19.52
C ILE A 132 -8.81 2.82 20.52
N LEU A 133 -8.97 2.23 21.72
CA LEU A 133 -7.90 2.12 22.71
C LEU A 133 -6.70 1.33 22.18
N LEU A 134 -6.95 0.17 21.56
CA LEU A 134 -5.90 -0.66 20.96
C LEU A 134 -5.13 0.09 19.87
N LEU A 135 -5.84 0.83 19.01
CA LEU A 135 -5.22 1.64 17.96
C LEU A 135 -4.34 2.76 18.53
N LEU A 136 -4.80 3.44 19.59
CA LEU A 136 -4.03 4.50 20.24
C LEU A 136 -2.81 3.95 20.99
N GLN A 137 -2.94 2.80 21.65
CA GLN A 137 -1.85 2.09 22.30
C GLN A 137 -0.79 1.64 21.29
N GLY A 138 -1.21 1.04 20.17
CA GLY A 138 -0.30 0.65 19.10
C GLY A 138 0.48 1.84 18.53
N LYS A 139 -0.22 2.94 18.23
CA LYS A 139 0.43 4.18 17.75
C LYS A 139 1.41 4.77 18.76
N LEU A 140 1.09 4.75 20.07
CA LEU A 140 2.01 5.22 21.11
C LEU A 140 3.24 4.29 21.22
N GLY A 141 3.03 2.98 21.08
CA GLY A 141 4.09 1.99 20.99
C GLY A 141 5.05 2.26 19.84
N ASP A 142 4.51 2.52 18.64
CA ASP A 142 5.30 2.86 17.45
C ASP A 142 6.10 4.16 17.62
N VAL A 143 5.49 5.21 18.19
CA VAL A 143 6.20 6.48 18.45
C VAL A 143 7.32 6.28 19.45
N SER A 144 7.08 5.48 20.49
CA SER A 144 8.09 5.18 21.50
C SER A 144 9.23 4.38 20.88
N ALA A 145 8.95 3.33 20.09
CA ALA A 145 9.97 2.50 19.43
C ALA A 145 10.85 3.34 18.49
N ASN A 146 10.24 4.20 17.68
CA ASN A 146 10.97 5.13 16.82
C ASN A 146 11.83 6.12 17.63
N PHE A 147 11.37 6.54 18.81
CA PHE A 147 12.17 7.40 19.70
C PHE A 147 13.41 6.69 20.23
N LYS A 148 13.28 5.43 20.63
CA LYS A 148 14.42 4.59 21.03
C LYS A 148 15.44 4.47 19.89
N ASP A 149 15.00 4.15 18.68
CA ASP A 149 15.88 4.00 17.53
C ASP A 149 16.66 5.30 17.22
N VAL A 150 16.00 6.45 17.34
CA VAL A 150 16.63 7.76 17.15
C VAL A 150 17.69 8.03 18.21
N LEU A 151 17.43 7.67 19.48
CA LEU A 151 18.41 7.80 20.56
C LEU A 151 19.60 6.86 20.35
N GLU A 152 19.39 5.61 19.94
CA GLU A 152 20.49 4.68 19.63
C GLU A 152 21.37 5.16 18.46
N ILE A 153 20.75 5.67 17.40
CA ILE A 153 21.48 6.29 16.28
C ILE A 153 22.31 7.46 16.77
N ARG A 154 21.76 8.29 17.67
CA ARG A 154 22.47 9.43 18.25
C ARG A 154 23.65 8.97 19.11
N THR A 155 23.48 7.97 19.97
CA THR A 155 24.57 7.39 20.78
C THR A 155 25.71 6.90 19.90
N LYS A 156 25.40 6.15 18.83
CA LYS A 156 26.39 5.69 17.85
C LYS A 156 27.10 6.84 17.16
N ASN A 157 26.38 7.91 16.81
CA ASN A 157 26.97 9.08 16.16
C ASN A 157 27.90 9.88 17.09
N ILE A 158 27.51 10.05 18.36
CA ILE A 158 28.36 10.70 19.37
C ILE A 158 29.62 9.86 19.63
N GLN A 159 29.48 8.54 19.79
CA GLN A 159 30.60 7.63 20.00
C GLN A 159 31.57 7.61 18.80
N ALA A 160 31.03 7.59 17.58
CA ALA A 160 31.83 7.66 16.36
C ALA A 160 32.51 9.04 16.19
N SER A 161 31.87 10.13 16.63
CA SER A 161 32.53 11.44 16.68
C SER A 161 33.66 11.45 17.70
N ARG A 162 33.46 10.86 18.87
CA ARG A 162 34.46 10.76 19.93
C ARG A 162 35.70 10.00 19.45
N SER A 163 35.52 8.81 18.86
CA SER A 163 36.66 8.03 18.35
C SER A 163 37.43 8.74 17.24
N ARG A 164 36.73 9.49 16.36
CA ARG A 164 37.38 10.33 15.35
C ARG A 164 38.17 11.48 15.96
N THR A 165 37.64 12.13 17.00
CA THR A 165 38.35 13.20 17.72
C THR A 165 39.57 12.64 18.47
N GLU A 166 39.45 11.50 19.14
CA GLU A 166 40.56 10.81 19.81
C GLU A 166 41.65 10.37 18.80
N ALA A 167 41.26 9.87 17.63
CA ALA A 167 42.19 9.52 16.54
C ALA A 167 42.89 10.76 15.95
N PHE A 168 42.17 11.88 15.80
CA PHE A 168 42.74 13.14 15.35
C PHE A 168 43.74 13.72 16.37
N VAL A 169 43.35 13.75 17.65
CA VAL A 169 44.20 14.26 18.74
C VAL A 169 45.46 13.41 18.92
N SER A 170 45.34 12.08 18.85
CA SER A 170 46.52 11.20 18.89
C SER A 170 47.44 11.38 17.68
N THR A 171 46.90 11.64 16.50
CA THR A 171 47.70 11.92 15.28
C THR A 171 48.42 13.26 15.38
N VAL A 172 47.75 14.32 15.88
CA VAL A 172 48.37 15.64 16.10
C VAL A 172 49.42 15.58 17.21
N GLY A 173 49.18 14.82 18.29
CA GLY A 173 50.16 14.57 19.34
C GLY A 173 51.41 13.80 18.85
N GLN A 174 51.24 12.89 17.89
CA GLN A 174 52.36 12.18 17.27
C GLN A 174 53.19 13.07 16.31
N HIS A 175 52.54 14.02 15.62
CA HIS A 175 53.24 14.95 14.71
C HIS A 175 53.95 16.12 15.43
N ALA A 176 53.62 16.42 16.69
CA ALA A 176 54.33 17.43 17.48
C ALA A 176 55.76 17.01 17.88
N HIS A 177 56.13 15.73 17.73
CA HIS A 177 57.45 15.19 18.06
C HIS A 177 58.35 14.88 16.85
N ALA A 178 57.93 15.17 15.61
CA ALA A 178 58.76 14.98 14.43
C ALA A 178 59.61 16.24 14.16
N SER A 179 60.88 16.19 14.57
CA SER A 179 61.91 17.17 14.17
C SER A 179 62.07 17.16 12.64
N LEU A 180 61.75 18.30 12.01
CA LEU A 180 61.93 18.50 10.57
C LEU A 180 63.43 18.54 10.20
N PRO A 181 63.89 17.80 9.17
CA PRO A 181 65.23 17.97 8.61
C PRO A 181 65.29 19.27 7.77
N PRO A 182 66.42 20.00 7.77
CA PRO A 182 66.52 21.28 7.08
C PRO A 182 66.50 21.05 5.56
N SER A 183 65.57 21.72 4.87
CA SER A 183 65.43 21.66 3.42
C SER A 183 66.58 22.41 2.73
N ALA A 184 67.35 21.69 1.91
CA ALA A 184 68.33 22.27 1.01
C ALA A 184 67.61 22.92 -0.19
N SER A 185 67.35 24.23 -0.10
CA SER A 185 66.90 25.06 -1.23
C SER A 185 68.05 25.93 -1.73
N PRO A 186 68.48 25.85 -3.01
CA PRO A 186 69.66 26.57 -3.52
C PRO A 186 69.38 28.05 -3.87
N LEU A 187 68.29 28.63 -3.38
CA LEU A 187 67.92 30.03 -3.66
C LEU A 187 68.39 31.03 -2.58
N TYR A 188 69.07 30.56 -1.54
CA TYR A 188 69.71 31.40 -0.52
C TYR A 188 71.21 31.13 -0.47
N SER A 189 71.92 31.53 -1.52
CA SER A 189 73.39 31.65 -1.49
C SER A 189 73.77 33.12 -1.67
N THR A 190 73.99 33.84 -0.57
CA THR A 190 74.71 35.12 -0.59
C THR A 190 76.21 34.87 -0.37
N PRO A 191 77.10 35.53 -1.13
CA PRO A 191 78.53 35.28 -1.02
C PRO A 191 79.14 36.01 0.18
N ASN A 192 80.03 35.29 0.86
CA ASN A 192 80.78 35.69 2.03
C ASN A 192 81.90 36.69 1.66
N ARG A 193 81.96 37.86 2.31
CA ARG A 193 83.14 38.76 2.27
C ARG A 193 83.48 39.24 3.68
N ALA A 194 84.78 39.17 3.98
CA ALA A 194 85.39 39.25 5.30
C ALA A 194 85.53 40.68 5.91
N THR A 195 85.25 40.77 7.23
CA THR A 195 85.94 41.42 8.40
C THR A 195 86.57 42.84 8.32
N PRO A 196 86.92 43.56 9.44
CA PRO A 196 86.75 43.31 10.91
C PRO A 196 86.34 44.51 11.85
N SER A 197 86.02 44.18 13.13
CA SER A 197 86.30 44.88 14.42
C SER A 197 85.41 46.06 14.94
N PRO A 198 85.39 46.37 16.26
CA PRO A 198 84.67 45.64 17.32
C PRO A 198 83.90 46.55 18.33
N GLY A 199 82.96 45.98 19.09
CA GLY A 199 82.54 46.54 20.39
C GLY A 199 81.03 46.61 20.62
N ALA A 200 80.49 45.60 21.32
CA ALA A 200 79.49 45.71 22.39
C ALA A 200 78.88 44.32 22.67
N ASP A 201 79.02 43.94 23.92
CA ASP A 201 78.76 42.66 24.59
C ASP A 201 77.37 42.01 24.41
N LEU A 202 77.43 40.70 24.12
CA LEU A 202 76.81 39.59 24.86
C LEU A 202 75.32 39.70 25.26
N ILE A 203 74.42 39.27 24.37
CA ILE A 203 73.11 38.71 24.77
C ILE A 203 73.25 37.19 24.81
N SER A 204 73.46 36.66 26.02
CA SER A 204 73.46 35.25 26.34
C SER A 204 72.03 34.70 26.30
N LEU A 205 71.78 33.76 25.40
CA LEU A 205 70.60 32.88 25.38
C LEU A 205 70.70 31.83 26.50
N ASN A 206 69.73 31.82 27.44
CA ASN A 206 69.14 30.61 28.04
C ASN A 206 67.88 30.98 28.91
N PRO A 207 67.01 30.05 29.31
CA PRO A 207 65.68 29.86 28.72
C PRO A 207 64.51 30.23 29.68
N MET A 208 63.40 30.73 29.13
CA MET A 208 62.10 30.74 29.82
C MET A 208 61.24 29.59 29.30
N GLY A 209 61.36 28.43 29.97
CA GLY A 209 60.54 27.24 29.74
C GLY A 209 59.27 27.18 30.61
N GLY A 210 58.71 28.33 31.03
CA GLY A 210 57.54 28.38 31.92
C GLY A 210 56.22 28.64 31.19
N ASP A 211 56.20 29.57 30.23
CA ASP A 211 54.94 30.07 29.67
C ASP A 211 54.33 29.16 28.61
N GLN A 212 55.15 28.39 27.89
CA GLN A 212 54.66 27.47 26.87
C GLN A 212 53.97 26.25 27.49
N GLN A 213 54.35 25.87 28.71
CA GLN A 213 53.75 24.73 29.42
C GLN A 213 52.42 25.12 30.07
N LEU A 214 52.29 26.34 30.60
CA LEU A 214 51.01 26.84 31.13
C LEU A 214 49.94 26.99 30.03
N GLN A 215 50.35 27.43 28.84
CA GLN A 215 49.43 27.61 27.71
C GLN A 215 48.95 26.27 27.12
N LEU A 216 49.81 25.23 27.14
CA LEU A 216 49.41 23.86 26.79
C LEU A 216 48.47 23.25 27.84
N GLN A 217 48.70 23.51 29.13
CA GLN A 217 47.88 22.98 30.22
C GLN A 217 46.46 23.57 30.20
N MET A 218 46.32 24.86 29.86
CA MET A 218 45.01 25.49 29.65
C MET A 218 44.26 24.96 28.40
N MET A 219 44.99 24.53 27.36
CA MET A 219 44.38 23.85 26.20
C MET A 219 43.97 22.40 26.51
N GLU A 220 44.74 21.68 27.34
CA GLU A 220 44.38 20.36 27.86
C GLU A 220 43.14 20.43 28.77
N GLU A 221 43.01 21.45 29.63
CA GLU A 221 41.83 21.62 30.50
C GLU A 221 40.55 21.91 29.72
N GLY A 222 40.61 22.76 28.68
CA GLY A 222 39.48 23.04 27.78
C GLY A 222 39.06 21.83 26.91
N GLN A 223 40.01 20.98 26.54
CA GLN A 223 39.75 19.74 25.79
C GLN A 223 39.17 18.63 26.69
N ASN A 224 39.66 18.51 27.93
CA ASN A 224 39.13 17.55 28.90
C ASN A 224 37.69 17.88 29.31
N THR A 225 37.34 19.17 29.44
CA THR A 225 35.95 19.58 29.71
C THR A 225 35.00 19.22 28.56
N TYR A 226 35.43 19.34 27.30
CA TYR A 226 34.63 18.95 26.14
C TYR A 226 34.36 17.43 26.07
N ILE A 227 35.38 16.61 26.34
CA ILE A 227 35.26 15.14 26.36
C ILE A 227 34.36 14.70 27.53
N GLN A 228 34.50 15.33 28.71
CA GLN A 228 33.65 15.07 29.87
C GLN A 228 32.17 15.41 29.62
N GLN A 229 31.87 16.58 29.05
CA GLN A 229 30.49 16.98 28.72
C GLN A 229 29.81 15.99 27.75
N ARG A 230 30.57 15.45 26.79
CA ARG A 230 30.06 14.43 25.86
C ARG A 230 29.89 13.05 26.51
N GLY A 231 30.75 12.69 27.47
CA GLY A 231 30.57 11.48 28.29
C GLY A 231 29.29 11.54 29.12
N GLN A 232 29.05 12.66 29.81
CA GLN A 232 27.83 12.90 30.58
C GLN A 232 26.56 12.86 29.70
N ALA A 233 26.64 13.37 28.46
CA ALA A 233 25.52 13.30 27.52
C ALA A 233 25.18 11.87 27.08
N ILE A 234 26.17 10.99 26.92
CA ILE A 234 25.94 9.57 26.58
C ILE A 234 25.28 8.85 27.76
N GLU A 235 25.79 9.05 28.98
CA GLU A 235 25.21 8.45 30.20
C GLU A 235 23.76 8.90 30.42
N ALA A 236 23.45 10.17 30.16
CA ALA A 236 22.08 10.69 30.24
C ALA A 236 21.13 10.07 29.19
N ILE A 237 21.63 9.81 27.98
CA ILE A 237 20.86 9.14 26.92
C ILE A 237 20.63 7.66 27.28
N GLU A 238 21.64 6.95 27.79
CA GLU A 238 21.51 5.56 28.22
C GLU A 238 20.52 5.40 29.38
N SER A 239 20.57 6.31 30.36
CA SER A 239 19.58 6.37 31.43
C SER A 239 18.15 6.57 30.87
N THR A 240 18.00 7.46 29.89
CA THR A 240 16.70 7.70 29.23
C THR A 240 16.21 6.46 28.47
N ILE A 241 17.09 5.73 27.79
CA ILE A 241 16.74 4.47 27.10
C ILE A 241 16.27 3.41 28.11
N ASN A 242 16.93 3.30 29.26
CA ASN A 242 16.57 2.36 30.32
C ASN A 242 15.21 2.71 30.96
N GLU A 243 14.96 3.98 31.24
CA GLU A 243 13.66 4.45 31.76
C GLU A 243 12.52 4.22 30.76
N LEU A 244 12.75 4.49 29.48
CA LEU A 244 11.80 4.18 28.41
C LEU A 244 11.52 2.68 28.35
N GLY A 245 12.53 1.84 28.56
CA GLY A 245 12.39 0.38 28.67
C GLY A 245 11.30 -0.05 29.66
N SER A 246 11.16 0.65 30.79
CA SER A 246 10.09 0.42 31.77
C SER A 246 8.71 0.80 31.23
N ILE A 247 8.59 1.93 30.53
CA ILE A 247 7.34 2.39 29.89
C ILE A 247 6.92 1.40 28.78
N PHE A 248 7.87 0.89 28.02
CA PHE A 248 7.64 -0.15 27.00
C PHE A 248 7.16 -1.46 27.60
N GLY A 249 7.78 -1.91 28.69
CA GLY A 249 7.36 -3.13 29.38
C GLY A 249 5.91 -3.03 29.86
N GLN A 250 5.51 -1.85 30.35
CA GLN A 250 4.13 -1.59 30.76
C GLN A 250 3.15 -1.55 29.58
N LEU A 251 3.51 -0.91 28.47
CA LEU A 251 2.69 -0.89 27.25
C LEU A 251 2.57 -2.29 26.61
N ALA A 252 3.67 -3.03 26.54
CA ALA A 252 3.69 -4.39 26.00
C ALA A 252 2.85 -5.35 26.85
N ALA A 253 2.94 -5.27 28.18
CA ALA A 253 2.09 -6.05 29.07
C ALA A 253 0.60 -5.72 28.88
N MET A 254 0.27 -4.43 28.76
CA MET A 254 -1.11 -3.96 28.55
C MET A 254 -1.67 -4.39 27.18
N VAL A 255 -0.87 -4.34 26.12
CA VAL A 255 -1.26 -4.79 24.77
C VAL A 255 -1.35 -6.32 24.72
N SER A 256 -0.48 -7.05 25.42
CA SER A 256 -0.51 -8.51 25.50
C SER A 256 -1.73 -9.02 26.26
N GLU A 257 -2.06 -8.43 27.42
CA GLU A 257 -3.24 -8.79 28.23
C GLU A 257 -4.56 -8.57 27.45
N GLN A 258 -4.58 -7.59 26.54
CA GLN A 258 -5.75 -7.32 25.70
C GLN A 258 -5.75 -8.08 24.36
N SER A 259 -4.59 -8.47 23.84
CA SER A 259 -4.47 -9.31 22.65
C SER A 259 -4.88 -10.76 22.91
N GLU A 260 -4.69 -11.28 24.13
CA GLU A 260 -5.23 -12.59 24.53
C GLU A 260 -6.77 -12.64 24.54
N MET A 261 -7.45 -11.49 24.61
CA MET A 261 -8.92 -11.42 24.51
C MET A 261 -9.42 -11.36 23.06
N ILE A 262 -8.53 -11.08 22.09
CA ILE A 262 -8.83 -11.12 20.64
C ILE A 262 -8.95 -12.56 20.15
N GLN A 263 -8.27 -13.53 20.77
CA GLN A 263 -8.46 -14.95 20.47
C GLN A 263 -9.85 -15.48 20.86
N ARG A 264 -10.61 -14.74 21.68
CA ARG A 264 -12.02 -15.07 21.97
C ARG A 264 -13.01 -14.45 20.96
N ILE A 265 -12.55 -13.57 20.07
CA ILE A 265 -13.37 -13.09 18.94
C ILE A 265 -13.38 -14.13 17.82
N ASP A 266 -12.30 -14.90 17.64
CA ASP A 266 -12.31 -16.07 16.75
C ASP A 266 -13.35 -17.12 17.20
N ALA A 267 -13.59 -17.26 18.51
CA ALA A 267 -14.64 -18.15 19.06
C ALA A 267 -16.08 -17.68 18.76
N ASN A 268 -16.32 -16.37 18.60
CA ASN A 268 -17.63 -15.87 18.17
C ASN A 268 -17.88 -16.11 16.68
N THR A 269 -16.83 -16.18 15.86
CA THR A 269 -16.94 -16.65 14.47
C THR A 269 -17.28 -18.13 14.40
N GLU A 270 -16.76 -18.97 15.32
CA GLU A 270 -17.16 -20.38 15.45
C GLU A 270 -18.62 -20.51 15.90
N ASP A 271 -19.11 -19.72 16.85
CA ASP A 271 -20.53 -19.72 17.24
C ASP A 271 -21.45 -19.29 16.08
N VAL A 272 -21.00 -18.38 15.20
CA VAL A 272 -21.74 -18.02 13.98
C VAL A 272 -21.71 -19.17 12.96
N VAL A 273 -20.59 -19.88 12.83
CA VAL A 273 -20.48 -21.08 11.98
C VAL A 273 -21.39 -22.20 12.49
N ASP A 274 -21.41 -22.46 13.81
CA ASP A 274 -22.26 -23.47 14.44
C ASP A 274 -23.76 -23.15 14.29
N ASN A 275 -24.14 -21.87 14.39
CA ASN A 275 -25.51 -21.43 14.14
C ASN A 275 -25.91 -21.56 12.66
N VAL A 276 -24.97 -21.32 11.73
CA VAL A 276 -25.19 -21.51 10.29
C VAL A 276 -25.29 -23.00 9.94
N GLU A 277 -24.45 -23.85 10.52
CA GLU A 277 -24.56 -25.31 10.38
C GLU A 277 -25.85 -25.86 11.00
N GLY A 278 -26.27 -25.33 12.15
CA GLY A 278 -27.56 -25.63 12.77
C GLY A 278 -28.74 -25.28 11.86
N ALA A 279 -28.71 -24.10 11.23
CA ALA A 279 -29.72 -23.67 10.27
C ALA A 279 -29.72 -24.54 9.00
N GLN A 280 -28.54 -24.93 8.49
CA GLN A 280 -28.41 -25.87 7.37
C GLN A 280 -29.01 -27.24 7.70
N LYS A 281 -28.83 -27.72 8.93
CA LYS A 281 -29.39 -29.01 9.40
C LYS A 281 -30.91 -28.97 9.47
N GLU A 282 -31.49 -27.87 9.92
CA GLU A 282 -32.96 -27.66 9.92
C GLU A 282 -33.52 -27.54 8.50
N LEU A 283 -32.81 -26.88 7.58
CA LEU A 283 -33.17 -26.83 6.16
C LEU A 283 -33.15 -28.22 5.51
N LEU A 284 -32.15 -29.06 5.84
CA LEU A 284 -32.08 -30.44 5.37
C LEU A 284 -33.20 -31.32 5.93
N LYS A 285 -33.60 -31.11 7.20
CA LYS A 285 -34.79 -31.78 7.77
C LYS A 285 -36.10 -31.33 7.11
N TYR A 286 -36.21 -30.04 6.77
CA TYR A 286 -37.36 -29.53 6.04
C TYR A 286 -37.41 -30.14 4.63
N TRP A 287 -36.26 -30.23 3.95
CA TRP A 287 -36.14 -30.89 2.65
C TRP A 287 -36.48 -32.38 2.71
N SER A 288 -36.05 -33.11 3.75
CA SER A 288 -36.41 -34.52 3.92
C SER A 288 -37.92 -34.71 4.18
N ARG A 289 -38.56 -33.81 4.94
CA ARG A 289 -40.03 -33.79 5.11
C ARG A 289 -40.78 -33.49 3.83
N VAL A 290 -40.27 -32.59 2.99
CA VAL A 290 -40.88 -32.28 1.69
C VAL A 290 -40.71 -33.44 0.71
N SER A 291 -39.54 -34.08 0.68
CA SER A 291 -39.27 -35.24 -0.19
C SER A 291 -39.98 -36.53 0.23
N SER A 292 -40.26 -36.71 1.54
CA SER A 292 -40.98 -37.88 2.06
C SER A 292 -42.51 -37.74 1.98
N ASN A 293 -43.02 -36.62 1.47
CA ASN A 293 -44.45 -36.40 1.30
C ASN A 293 -45.01 -37.24 0.14
N ARG A 294 -45.34 -38.50 0.44
CA ARG A 294 -45.91 -39.48 -0.50
C ARG A 294 -47.14 -38.98 -1.24
N TRP A 295 -47.88 -38.03 -0.66
CA TRP A 295 -49.06 -37.42 -1.28
C TRP A 295 -48.72 -36.38 -2.34
N LEU A 296 -47.64 -35.62 -2.14
CA LEU A 296 -47.09 -34.72 -3.17
C LEU A 296 -46.56 -35.51 -4.36
N ILE A 297 -45.86 -36.61 -4.08
CA ILE A 297 -45.37 -37.56 -5.08
C ILE A 297 -46.54 -38.19 -5.85
N ALA A 298 -47.61 -38.62 -5.16
CA ALA A 298 -48.79 -39.19 -5.81
C ALA A 298 -49.52 -38.19 -6.71
N LYS A 299 -49.57 -36.90 -6.33
CA LYS A 299 -50.11 -35.83 -7.20
C LYS A 299 -49.26 -35.60 -8.44
N MET A 300 -47.94 -35.58 -8.29
CA MET A 300 -47.03 -35.51 -9.44
C MET A 300 -47.19 -36.72 -10.36
N PHE A 301 -47.33 -37.92 -9.79
CA PHE A 301 -47.58 -39.16 -10.55
C PHE A 301 -48.94 -39.14 -11.25
N GLY A 302 -49.99 -38.60 -10.61
CA GLY A 302 -51.32 -38.45 -11.21
C GLY A 302 -51.31 -37.51 -12.41
N VAL A 303 -50.56 -36.41 -12.35
CA VAL A 303 -50.37 -35.52 -13.50
C VAL A 303 -49.63 -36.23 -14.64
N LEU A 304 -48.67 -37.09 -14.30
CA LEU A 304 -47.88 -37.89 -15.25
C LEU A 304 -48.74 -38.99 -15.92
N VAL A 305 -49.62 -39.66 -15.17
CA VAL A 305 -50.57 -40.65 -15.71
C VAL A 305 -51.63 -39.99 -16.58
N CYS A 306 -52.14 -38.82 -16.19
CA CYS A 306 -53.05 -38.03 -17.03
C CYS A 306 -52.39 -37.60 -18.35
N ARG A 307 -51.08 -37.37 -18.37
CA ARG A 307 -50.30 -37.09 -19.58
C ARG A 307 -50.14 -38.33 -20.49
N LEU A 308 -50.13 -39.53 -19.90
CA LEU A 308 -49.95 -40.82 -20.58
C LEU A 308 -51.25 -41.35 -21.22
N LEU A 309 -52.40 -41.04 -20.63
CA LEU A 309 -53.72 -41.46 -21.12
C LEU A 309 -54.34 -40.50 -22.16
N TYR A 310 -53.84 -39.27 -22.30
CA TYR A 310 -54.35 -38.26 -23.25
C TYR A 310 -53.22 -37.63 -24.09
N PRO A 311 -52.82 -38.22 -25.24
CA PRO A 311 -51.64 -37.81 -26.01
C PRO A 311 -51.79 -36.52 -26.83
N SER A 312 -52.97 -35.90 -26.91
CA SER A 312 -53.28 -34.86 -27.90
C SER A 312 -53.17 -33.40 -27.43
N ALA A 313 -52.33 -33.11 -26.42
CA ALA A 313 -52.05 -31.73 -25.98
C ALA A 313 -50.61 -31.30 -26.34
N PRO A 314 -50.42 -30.19 -27.08
CA PRO A 314 -49.14 -29.87 -27.72
C PRO A 314 -48.03 -29.48 -26.73
N ALA A 315 -46.82 -30.02 -27.01
CA ALA A 315 -45.46 -29.46 -26.94
C ALA A 315 -45.11 -28.42 -25.83
N ASN A 316 -43.98 -28.43 -25.13
CA ASN A 316 -42.65 -29.00 -25.33
C ASN A 316 -41.85 -28.83 -24.02
N THR A 317 -41.27 -29.89 -23.47
CA THR A 317 -40.02 -29.86 -22.68
C THR A 317 -39.53 -31.29 -22.51
N ASP A 318 -38.49 -31.65 -23.26
CA ASP A 318 -37.80 -32.94 -23.14
C ASP A 318 -36.90 -32.94 -21.90
N LEU A 319 -37.11 -33.89 -20.99
CA LEU A 319 -36.08 -34.29 -20.02
C LEU A 319 -36.19 -35.78 -19.63
N PHE A 320 -35.31 -36.54 -20.27
CA PHE A 320 -34.38 -37.58 -19.77
C PHE A 320 -34.82 -38.63 -18.72
N THR A 321 -34.46 -39.87 -19.02
CA THR A 321 -34.64 -41.11 -18.25
C THR A 321 -33.53 -41.38 -17.22
N PRO A 322 -33.78 -42.17 -16.16
CA PRO A 322 -32.88 -42.33 -15.00
C PRO A 322 -31.60 -43.16 -15.22
N ASP A 323 -31.44 -43.82 -16.37
CA ASP A 323 -30.28 -44.68 -16.65
C ASP A 323 -29.07 -43.95 -17.26
N ASP A 324 -29.21 -42.66 -17.59
CA ASP A 324 -28.08 -41.80 -17.98
C ASP A 324 -27.29 -41.24 -16.78
N ILE A 325 -27.78 -41.43 -15.55
CA ILE A 325 -27.35 -40.62 -14.39
C ILE A 325 -26.05 -41.14 -13.75
N LEU A 326 -25.68 -42.41 -13.91
CA LEU A 326 -24.49 -42.97 -13.23
C LEU A 326 -23.17 -42.79 -14.00
N PRO A 327 -23.13 -42.82 -15.35
CA PRO A 327 -21.98 -42.31 -16.11
C PRO A 327 -21.97 -40.78 -16.19
N ALA A 328 -23.13 -40.10 -16.09
CA ALA A 328 -23.20 -38.64 -16.13
C ALA A 328 -22.85 -37.96 -14.79
N LEU A 329 -23.06 -38.57 -13.61
CA LEU A 329 -22.60 -37.96 -12.34
C LEU A 329 -21.09 -38.03 -12.15
N ALA A 330 -20.43 -39.05 -12.70
CA ALA A 330 -18.96 -39.13 -12.74
C ALA A 330 -18.35 -38.20 -13.82
N ALA A 331 -19.15 -37.75 -14.79
CA ALA A 331 -18.73 -36.86 -15.88
C ALA A 331 -19.22 -35.40 -15.73
N ARG A 332 -19.85 -35.01 -14.60
CA ARG A 332 -20.48 -33.68 -14.44
C ARG A 332 -20.17 -32.97 -13.13
N ILE A 333 -19.02 -33.27 -12.53
CA ILE A 333 -18.23 -32.19 -11.93
C ILE A 333 -17.33 -31.71 -13.07
N PRO A 334 -17.62 -30.59 -13.75
CA PRO A 334 -16.55 -29.93 -14.47
C PRO A 334 -15.57 -29.51 -13.38
N SER A 335 -14.54 -30.31 -13.15
CA SER A 335 -13.28 -29.83 -12.63
C SER A 335 -12.72 -28.89 -13.70
N ARG A 336 -13.36 -27.72 -13.83
CA ARG A 336 -12.95 -26.62 -14.73
C ARG A 336 -12.02 -25.69 -13.96
N THR A 337 -11.23 -26.20 -13.03
CA THR A 337 -9.97 -25.55 -12.66
C THR A 337 -8.95 -25.82 -13.77
N ILE A 338 -9.23 -25.29 -14.97
CA ILE A 338 -8.21 -25.21 -16.00
C ILE A 338 -7.20 -24.19 -15.46
N ARG A 339 -5.93 -24.58 -15.29
CA ARG A 339 -4.86 -23.64 -14.92
C ARG A 339 -4.66 -22.62 -16.05
N MET A 340 -5.49 -21.58 -16.08
CA MET A 340 -5.46 -20.50 -17.07
C MET A 340 -4.28 -19.55 -16.89
N ALA A 341 -3.43 -19.76 -15.88
CA ALA A 341 -2.20 -19.00 -15.66
C ALA A 341 -1.24 -18.99 -16.87
N ASN A 342 -1.30 -20.03 -17.72
CA ASN A 342 -0.46 -20.13 -18.92
C ASN A 342 -1.07 -19.46 -20.16
N LYS A 343 -2.27 -18.86 -20.04
CA LYS A 343 -2.89 -18.15 -21.17
C LYS A 343 -2.01 -16.96 -21.56
N THR A 344 -1.86 -16.74 -22.86
CA THR A 344 -1.17 -15.58 -23.42
C THR A 344 -2.09 -14.82 -24.36
N PHE A 345 -1.78 -13.55 -24.59
CA PHE A 345 -2.43 -12.68 -25.56
C PHE A 345 -1.39 -12.17 -26.57
N LYS A 346 -1.82 -11.77 -27.75
CA LYS A 346 -0.94 -11.19 -28.78
C LYS A 346 -0.97 -9.68 -28.72
N LEU A 347 0.21 -9.08 -28.59
CA LEU A 347 0.40 -7.63 -28.75
C LEU A 347 0.39 -7.26 -30.24
N ASN A 348 0.16 -5.98 -30.54
CA ASN A 348 0.27 -5.46 -31.92
C ASN A 348 1.68 -5.58 -32.53
N THR A 349 2.71 -5.76 -31.70
CA THR A 349 4.09 -6.06 -32.11
C THR A 349 4.28 -7.51 -32.55
N GLY A 350 3.28 -8.37 -32.34
CA GLY A 350 3.35 -9.82 -32.57
C GLY A 350 3.91 -10.63 -31.38
N GLN A 351 4.45 -9.95 -30.36
CA GLN A 351 4.93 -10.60 -29.14
C GLN A 351 3.77 -11.14 -28.29
N ASP A 352 3.95 -12.32 -27.70
CA ASP A 352 2.99 -12.89 -26.76
C ASP A 352 3.22 -12.32 -25.35
N ILE A 353 2.14 -11.86 -24.72
CA ILE A 353 2.14 -11.37 -23.33
C ILE A 353 1.36 -12.35 -22.44
N PRO A 354 1.90 -12.81 -21.30
CA PRO A 354 1.16 -13.61 -20.33
C PRO A 354 -0.10 -12.91 -19.81
N ALA A 355 -1.16 -13.68 -19.59
CA ALA A 355 -2.43 -13.16 -19.06
C ALA A 355 -2.32 -12.79 -17.57
N LEU A 356 -1.41 -13.41 -16.83
CA LEU A 356 -1.17 -13.15 -15.41
C LEU A 356 0.27 -12.70 -15.19
N GLY A 357 0.43 -11.62 -14.41
CA GLY A 357 1.72 -11.13 -13.97
C GLY A 357 1.80 -10.84 -12.49
N LEU A 358 3.02 -10.80 -11.96
CA LEU A 358 3.30 -10.36 -10.60
C LEU A 358 3.52 -8.84 -10.58
N GLY A 359 2.67 -8.13 -9.84
CA GLY A 359 2.90 -6.71 -9.55
C GLY A 359 3.87 -6.55 -8.39
N THR A 360 4.79 -5.58 -8.47
CA THR A 360 5.83 -5.37 -7.43
C THR A 360 5.63 -4.11 -6.58
N TRP A 361 4.62 -3.28 -6.86
CA TRP A 361 4.36 -2.04 -6.13
C TRP A 361 4.04 -2.25 -4.63
N GLN A 362 4.61 -1.40 -3.76
CA GLN A 362 4.48 -1.46 -2.30
C GLN A 362 4.85 -2.82 -1.69
N SER A 363 5.85 -3.49 -2.25
CA SER A 363 6.51 -4.61 -1.57
C SER A 363 7.48 -4.05 -0.55
N GLU A 364 7.45 -4.58 0.68
CA GLU A 364 8.38 -4.15 1.72
C GLU A 364 9.83 -4.44 1.27
N PRO A 365 10.80 -3.56 1.62
CA PRO A 365 12.21 -3.80 1.34
C PRO A 365 12.64 -5.17 1.84
N GLY A 366 13.38 -5.91 1.02
CA GLY A 366 13.87 -7.26 1.28
C GLY A 366 12.88 -8.38 0.92
N LYS A 367 11.56 -8.12 0.89
CA LYS A 367 10.56 -9.16 0.57
C LYS A 367 10.31 -9.35 -0.92
N VAL A 368 10.57 -8.33 -1.75
CA VAL A 368 10.26 -8.42 -3.19
C VAL A 368 11.18 -9.41 -3.90
N LYS A 369 12.45 -9.51 -3.48
CA LYS A 369 13.42 -10.46 -4.03
C LYS A 369 12.87 -11.89 -3.94
N GLU A 370 12.48 -12.29 -2.73
CA GLU A 370 11.93 -13.62 -2.46
C GLU A 370 10.63 -13.87 -3.22
N ALA A 371 9.75 -12.87 -3.27
CA ALA A 371 8.49 -12.95 -4.00
C ALA A 371 8.70 -13.17 -5.50
N VAL A 372 9.63 -12.44 -6.13
CA VAL A 372 9.96 -12.57 -7.56
C VAL A 372 10.60 -13.94 -7.83
N ALA A 373 11.60 -14.34 -7.05
CA ALA A 373 12.25 -15.64 -7.21
C ALA A 373 11.25 -16.79 -7.04
N TYR A 374 10.36 -16.71 -6.04
CA TYR A 374 9.31 -17.71 -5.83
C TYR A 374 8.30 -17.72 -6.97
N ALA A 375 7.81 -16.57 -7.43
CA ALA A 375 6.84 -16.48 -8.51
C ALA A 375 7.37 -17.11 -9.81
N LEU A 376 8.62 -16.80 -10.17
CA LEU A 376 9.26 -17.37 -11.37
C LEU A 376 9.44 -18.89 -11.24
N LYS A 377 9.89 -19.38 -10.08
CA LYS A 377 9.97 -20.82 -9.79
C LYS A 377 8.59 -21.50 -9.81
N ALA A 378 7.53 -20.80 -9.40
CA ALA A 378 6.15 -21.30 -9.43
C ALA A 378 5.54 -21.33 -10.84
N GLY A 379 6.15 -20.63 -11.81
CA GLY A 379 5.73 -20.62 -13.22
C GLY A 379 5.15 -19.29 -13.70
N TYR A 380 5.27 -18.20 -12.95
CA TYR A 380 4.99 -16.86 -13.49
C TYR A 380 5.96 -16.54 -14.62
N LYS A 381 5.44 -15.92 -15.67
CA LYS A 381 6.22 -15.47 -16.83
C LYS A 381 6.20 -13.96 -17.04
N LEU A 382 5.45 -13.20 -16.24
CA LEU A 382 5.40 -11.75 -16.34
C LEU A 382 5.69 -11.11 -15.00
N ILE A 383 6.66 -10.20 -14.97
CA ILE A 383 7.02 -9.39 -13.80
C ILE A 383 6.83 -7.92 -14.16
N ASP A 384 5.98 -7.22 -13.41
CA ASP A 384 5.72 -5.79 -13.57
C ASP A 384 6.47 -4.97 -12.52
N CYS A 385 7.33 -4.07 -13.00
CA CYS A 385 8.18 -3.17 -12.22
C CYS A 385 7.97 -1.72 -12.64
N ALA A 386 8.58 -0.79 -11.90
CA ALA A 386 8.69 0.61 -12.32
C ALA A 386 9.79 1.31 -11.53
N TYR A 387 10.42 2.32 -12.15
CA TYR A 387 11.43 3.15 -11.49
C TYR A 387 10.95 3.75 -10.16
N CYS A 388 9.71 4.25 -10.11
CA CYS A 388 9.19 4.95 -8.93
C CYS A 388 8.95 4.03 -7.73
N TYR A 389 8.83 2.71 -7.94
CA TYR A 389 8.61 1.74 -6.86
C TYR A 389 9.85 1.61 -5.96
N ALA A 390 11.03 2.01 -6.45
CA ALA A 390 12.31 1.95 -5.76
C ALA A 390 12.65 0.57 -5.18
N ASN A 391 12.25 -0.48 -5.90
CA ASN A 391 12.55 -1.87 -5.57
C ASN A 391 13.06 -2.66 -6.78
N GLU A 392 13.36 -1.99 -7.91
CA GLU A 392 13.90 -2.64 -9.11
C GLU A 392 15.22 -3.39 -8.86
N GLU A 393 16.05 -2.90 -7.92
CA GLU A 393 17.30 -3.57 -7.54
C GLU A 393 17.03 -4.94 -6.89
N GLU A 394 16.08 -5.01 -5.97
CA GLU A 394 15.70 -6.25 -5.32
C GLU A 394 14.97 -7.21 -6.29
N VAL A 395 14.18 -6.66 -7.23
CA VAL A 395 13.61 -7.45 -8.33
C VAL A 395 14.72 -8.03 -9.20
N GLY A 396 15.73 -7.23 -9.56
CA GLY A 396 16.90 -7.68 -10.33
C GLY A 396 17.63 -8.83 -9.65
N GLN A 397 17.82 -8.75 -8.33
CA GLN A 397 18.37 -9.85 -7.55
C GLN A 397 17.48 -11.12 -7.60
N GLY A 398 16.15 -10.96 -7.54
CA GLY A 398 15.21 -12.08 -7.65
C GLY A 398 15.19 -12.72 -9.04
N LEU A 399 15.33 -11.91 -10.10
CA LEU A 399 15.49 -12.36 -11.48
C LEU A 399 16.80 -13.15 -11.65
N ALA A 400 17.91 -12.60 -11.16
CA ALA A 400 19.22 -13.26 -11.21
C ALA A 400 19.20 -14.62 -10.49
N GLU A 401 18.54 -14.71 -9.33
CA GLU A 401 18.38 -15.99 -8.63
C GLU A 401 17.54 -16.99 -9.43
N ALA A 402 16.46 -16.55 -10.05
CA ALA A 402 15.64 -17.41 -10.90
C ALA A 402 16.40 -17.89 -12.14
N PHE A 403 17.23 -17.03 -12.74
CA PHE A 403 18.07 -17.38 -13.88
C PHE A 403 19.14 -18.39 -13.50
N ALA A 404 19.79 -18.20 -12.34
CA ALA A 404 20.72 -19.18 -11.79
C ALA A 404 20.04 -20.53 -11.48
N ALA A 405 18.75 -20.53 -11.16
CA ALA A 405 17.94 -21.73 -10.94
C ALA A 405 17.43 -22.39 -12.25
N GLY A 406 17.81 -21.88 -13.43
CA GLY A 406 17.52 -22.48 -14.73
C GLY A 406 16.37 -21.85 -15.52
N VAL A 407 15.79 -20.73 -15.05
CA VAL A 407 14.82 -19.95 -15.83
C VAL A 407 15.54 -19.16 -16.93
N LYS A 408 15.08 -19.24 -18.17
CA LYS A 408 15.71 -18.49 -19.28
C LYS A 408 15.18 -17.06 -19.36
N ARG A 409 16.03 -16.10 -19.69
CA ARG A 409 15.64 -14.68 -19.83
C ARG A 409 14.61 -14.49 -20.93
N GLU A 410 14.73 -15.21 -22.05
CA GLU A 410 13.81 -15.12 -23.19
C GLU A 410 12.39 -15.62 -22.89
N ASP A 411 12.21 -16.44 -21.85
CA ASP A 411 10.91 -16.98 -21.44
C ASP A 411 10.13 -16.05 -20.49
N ILE A 412 10.79 -14.99 -19.99
CA ILE A 412 10.23 -14.05 -19.00
C ILE A 412 9.95 -12.71 -19.67
N PHE A 413 8.74 -12.22 -19.47
CA PHE A 413 8.27 -10.91 -19.90
C PHE A 413 8.45 -9.89 -18.78
N VAL A 414 9.45 -9.01 -18.92
CA VAL A 414 9.74 -7.98 -17.91
C VAL A 414 9.20 -6.63 -18.36
N VAL A 415 8.41 -5.99 -17.50
CA VAL A 415 7.87 -4.64 -17.72
C VAL A 415 8.52 -3.66 -16.77
N THR A 416 8.96 -2.50 -17.27
CA THR A 416 9.26 -1.34 -16.43
C THR A 416 8.71 -0.05 -17.05
N LYS A 417 8.81 1.07 -16.33
CA LYS A 417 8.10 2.31 -16.64
C LYS A 417 8.99 3.53 -16.43
N VAL A 418 9.02 4.44 -17.40
CA VAL A 418 9.63 5.77 -17.23
C VAL A 418 8.76 6.59 -16.29
N TRP A 419 9.38 7.08 -15.22
CA TRP A 419 8.70 7.93 -14.24
C TRP A 419 8.60 9.39 -14.71
N ALA A 420 7.65 10.12 -14.15
CA ALA A 420 7.33 11.52 -14.46
C ALA A 420 8.52 12.49 -14.43
N THR A 421 9.58 12.23 -13.67
CA THR A 421 10.80 13.08 -13.62
C THR A 421 11.78 12.79 -14.76
N TYR A 422 11.52 11.75 -15.57
CA TYR A 422 12.36 11.28 -16.67
C TYR A 422 11.65 11.30 -18.03
N THR A 423 10.42 11.80 -18.13
CA THR A 423 9.64 11.80 -19.38
C THR A 423 10.21 12.70 -20.48
N THR A 424 11.18 13.57 -20.17
CA THR A 424 11.98 14.34 -21.13
C THR A 424 13.36 13.70 -21.43
N ARG A 425 13.72 12.64 -20.71
CA ARG A 425 15.01 11.93 -20.79
C ARG A 425 14.77 10.42 -20.72
N CYS A 426 13.90 9.92 -21.60
CA CYS A 426 13.38 8.55 -21.49
C CYS A 426 14.48 7.48 -21.57
N GLU A 427 15.51 7.70 -22.40
CA GLU A 427 16.66 6.79 -22.51
C GLU A 427 17.43 6.66 -21.20
N LEU A 428 17.71 7.78 -20.53
CA LEU A 428 18.36 7.77 -19.21
C LEU A 428 17.50 7.05 -18.17
N GLY A 429 16.18 7.22 -18.22
CA GLY A 429 15.25 6.50 -17.35
C GLY A 429 15.30 4.99 -17.58
N LEU A 430 15.32 4.56 -18.84
CA LEU A 430 15.45 3.15 -19.22
C LEU A 430 16.79 2.57 -18.75
N ASP A 431 17.90 3.25 -19.00
CA ASP A 431 19.24 2.81 -18.61
C ASP A 431 19.38 2.62 -17.10
N LYS A 432 18.81 3.53 -16.30
CA LYS A 432 18.78 3.38 -14.85
C LYS A 432 17.97 2.15 -14.41
N SER A 433 16.82 1.90 -15.03
CA SER A 433 16.02 0.72 -14.70
C SER A 433 16.72 -0.57 -15.13
N LEU A 434 17.35 -0.62 -16.30
CA LEU A 434 18.14 -1.77 -16.76
C LEU A 434 19.31 -2.07 -15.83
N GLN A 435 20.04 -1.04 -15.40
CA GLN A 435 21.14 -1.18 -14.44
C GLN A 435 20.66 -1.77 -13.12
N LYS A 436 19.53 -1.27 -12.57
CA LYS A 436 18.96 -1.79 -11.32
C LYS A 436 18.45 -3.22 -11.46
N LEU A 437 17.77 -3.52 -12.57
CA LEU A 437 17.26 -4.87 -12.83
C LEU A 437 18.37 -5.87 -13.19
N GLY A 438 19.56 -5.39 -13.57
CA GLY A 438 20.64 -6.24 -14.05
C GLY A 438 20.31 -6.93 -15.38
N LEU A 439 19.61 -6.23 -16.28
CA LEU A 439 19.17 -6.75 -17.57
C LEU A 439 19.73 -5.92 -18.73
N ASP A 440 19.96 -6.56 -19.88
CA ASP A 440 20.35 -5.87 -21.12
C ASP A 440 19.15 -5.24 -21.84
N TYR A 441 17.96 -5.84 -21.67
CA TYR A 441 16.72 -5.36 -22.27
C TYR A 441 15.50 -5.66 -21.39
N VAL A 442 14.42 -4.89 -21.59
CA VAL A 442 13.07 -5.18 -21.09
C VAL A 442 12.11 -5.49 -22.23
N ASP A 443 11.10 -6.32 -21.98
CA ASP A 443 10.14 -6.71 -23.01
C ASP A 443 9.14 -5.60 -23.29
N LEU A 444 8.78 -4.82 -22.27
CA LEU A 444 7.86 -3.69 -22.41
C LEU A 444 8.30 -2.50 -21.56
N PHE A 445 8.40 -1.32 -22.17
CA PHE A 445 8.68 -0.07 -21.48
C PHE A 445 7.51 0.90 -21.58
N LEU A 446 6.99 1.37 -20.44
CA LEU A 446 5.77 2.17 -20.38
C LEU A 446 6.02 3.62 -19.95
N VAL A 447 5.29 4.57 -20.54
CA VAL A 447 5.11 5.90 -19.93
C VAL A 447 4.20 5.75 -18.71
N HIS A 448 4.71 5.98 -17.49
CA HIS A 448 3.96 5.68 -16.27
C HIS A 448 2.74 6.61 -16.07
N TRP A 449 2.90 7.90 -16.34
CA TRP A 449 1.83 8.90 -16.29
C TRP A 449 2.06 9.95 -17.38
N PRO A 450 1.01 10.50 -18.02
CA PRO A 450 1.14 11.50 -19.10
C PRO A 450 1.41 12.92 -18.57
N LEU A 451 2.45 13.09 -17.75
CA LEU A 451 2.89 14.40 -17.25
C LEU A 451 4.41 14.47 -17.07
N LEU A 452 4.90 15.68 -16.81
CA LEU A 452 6.29 15.95 -16.44
C LEU A 452 6.35 16.56 -15.03
N MET A 453 7.12 15.93 -14.14
CA MET A 453 7.57 16.52 -12.89
C MET A 453 8.91 17.21 -13.11
N ASN A 454 9.22 18.24 -12.32
CA ASN A 454 10.47 18.98 -12.44
C ASN A 454 11.69 18.04 -12.29
N PRO A 455 12.48 17.81 -13.37
CA PRO A 455 13.64 16.92 -13.32
C PRO A 455 14.78 17.44 -12.43
N GLU A 456 14.79 18.74 -12.14
CA GLU A 456 15.78 19.44 -11.32
C GLU A 456 15.21 19.81 -9.94
N GLY A 457 14.09 19.19 -9.55
CA GLY A 457 13.45 19.42 -8.26
C GLY A 457 14.25 18.87 -7.07
N ASN A 458 13.69 19.08 -5.88
CA ASN A 458 14.32 18.69 -4.60
C ASN A 458 14.36 17.18 -4.30
N ASP A 459 13.72 16.35 -5.12
CA ASP A 459 13.70 14.89 -4.99
C ASP A 459 13.65 14.24 -6.38
N ASP A 460 14.38 13.14 -6.56
CA ASP A 460 14.51 12.42 -7.83
C ASP A 460 13.20 11.78 -8.32
N ARG A 461 12.29 11.43 -7.41
CA ARG A 461 11.01 10.77 -7.72
C ARG A 461 9.82 11.66 -7.44
N PHE A 462 9.82 12.42 -6.35
CA PHE A 462 8.65 13.17 -5.92
C PHE A 462 9.01 14.62 -5.58
N PRO A 463 9.44 15.42 -6.58
CA PRO A 463 9.79 16.81 -6.35
C PRO A 463 8.54 17.59 -5.89
N LYS A 464 8.76 18.49 -4.94
CA LYS A 464 7.71 19.31 -4.31
C LYS A 464 8.07 20.78 -4.28
N LEU A 465 7.06 21.62 -4.50
CA LEU A 465 7.14 23.05 -4.28
C LEU A 465 7.16 23.37 -2.75
N PRO A 466 7.56 24.60 -2.35
CA PRO A 466 7.55 25.00 -0.95
C PRO A 466 6.18 24.91 -0.26
N ASN A 467 5.08 24.96 -1.02
CA ASN A 467 3.72 24.80 -0.53
C ASN A 467 3.31 23.33 -0.25
N GLY A 468 4.19 22.36 -0.56
CA GLY A 468 3.96 20.92 -0.36
C GLY A 468 3.30 20.19 -1.55
N GLU A 469 2.86 20.92 -2.58
CA GLU A 469 2.33 20.35 -3.82
C GLU A 469 3.44 19.72 -4.68
N ARG A 470 3.06 18.88 -5.65
CA ARG A 470 4.01 18.32 -6.61
C ARG A 470 4.49 19.40 -7.57
N ASP A 471 5.79 19.41 -7.83
CA ASP A 471 6.40 20.32 -8.79
C ASP A 471 6.18 19.77 -10.21
N ILE A 472 5.07 20.18 -10.83
CA ILE A 472 4.61 19.74 -12.16
C ILE A 472 4.89 20.81 -13.21
N ILE A 473 5.56 20.44 -14.30
CA ILE A 473 5.76 21.30 -15.47
C ILE A 473 4.57 21.13 -16.42
N ARG A 474 3.59 22.03 -16.32
CA ARG A 474 2.33 21.96 -17.09
C ARG A 474 2.45 22.31 -18.56
N SER A 475 3.52 22.97 -18.97
CA SER A 475 3.79 23.30 -20.39
C SER A 475 4.25 22.10 -21.22
N HIS A 476 4.59 20.98 -20.58
CA HIS A 476 5.09 19.79 -21.26
C HIS A 476 3.97 19.05 -21.99
N ASN A 477 4.23 18.67 -23.24
CA ASN A 477 3.33 17.85 -24.03
C ASN A 477 3.73 16.37 -23.97
N HIS A 478 2.82 15.51 -23.52
CA HIS A 478 3.03 14.06 -23.42
C HIS A 478 3.37 13.41 -24.77
N VAL A 479 2.94 13.98 -25.89
CA VAL A 479 3.28 13.52 -27.24
C VAL A 479 4.79 13.58 -27.50
N ASP A 480 5.48 14.57 -26.94
CA ASP A 480 6.94 14.68 -27.10
C ASP A 480 7.69 13.61 -26.30
N THR A 481 7.12 13.18 -25.16
CA THR A 481 7.60 11.99 -24.45
C THR A 481 7.45 10.74 -25.31
N TRP A 482 6.32 10.58 -26.00
CA TRP A 482 6.12 9.42 -26.88
C TRP A 482 7.12 9.37 -28.03
N LYS A 483 7.41 10.49 -28.68
CA LYS A 483 8.46 10.57 -29.72
C LYS A 483 9.83 10.13 -29.20
N GLN A 484 10.14 10.34 -27.91
CA GLN A 484 11.35 9.79 -27.31
C GLN A 484 11.26 8.28 -27.12
N MET A 485 10.12 7.77 -26.66
CA MET A 485 9.88 6.33 -26.50
C MET A 485 10.04 5.58 -27.81
N GLU A 486 9.53 6.13 -28.92
CA GLU A 486 9.67 5.54 -30.27
C GLU A 486 11.14 5.33 -30.67
N LYS A 487 12.01 6.30 -30.34
CA LYS A 487 13.45 6.21 -30.63
C LYS A 487 14.13 5.08 -29.85
N LEU A 488 13.61 4.70 -28.68
CA LEU A 488 14.20 3.65 -27.84
C LEU A 488 14.13 2.26 -28.50
N LEU A 489 13.15 2.02 -29.39
CA LEU A 489 13.05 0.74 -30.10
C LEU A 489 14.30 0.46 -30.96
N ALA A 490 14.89 1.50 -31.55
CA ALA A 490 16.11 1.37 -32.36
C ALA A 490 17.35 0.99 -31.53
N THR A 491 17.33 1.22 -30.21
CA THR A 491 18.45 0.90 -29.32
C THR A 491 18.53 -0.59 -28.95
N GLY A 492 17.45 -1.35 -29.18
CA GLY A 492 17.35 -2.76 -28.76
C GLY A 492 17.17 -2.99 -27.25
N LYS A 493 17.25 -1.92 -26.43
CA LYS A 493 17.07 -1.96 -24.96
C LYS A 493 15.63 -2.26 -24.53
N THR A 494 14.66 -2.09 -25.43
CA THR A 494 13.27 -2.49 -25.22
C THR A 494 12.64 -3.09 -26.48
N LYS A 495 11.84 -4.15 -26.33
CA LYS A 495 11.18 -4.82 -27.47
C LYS A 495 9.85 -4.16 -27.87
N ALA A 496 9.13 -3.61 -26.90
CA ALA A 496 7.86 -2.93 -27.12
C ALA A 496 7.73 -1.71 -26.21
N ILE A 497 6.99 -0.70 -26.67
CA ILE A 497 6.69 0.50 -25.90
C ILE A 497 5.19 0.64 -25.70
N GLY A 498 4.79 1.23 -24.58
CA GLY A 498 3.39 1.45 -24.25
C GLY A 498 3.18 2.60 -23.29
N VAL A 499 1.96 2.75 -22.83
CA VAL A 499 1.54 3.81 -21.93
C VAL A 499 0.85 3.23 -20.69
N SER A 500 0.73 4.06 -19.65
CA SER A 500 -0.01 3.74 -18.44
C SER A 500 -0.77 4.96 -17.97
N ASN A 501 -1.99 4.76 -17.48
CA ASN A 501 -2.89 5.81 -17.01
C ASN A 501 -3.29 6.82 -18.09
N TYR A 502 -3.35 6.37 -19.36
CA TYR A 502 -3.86 7.20 -20.45
C TYR A 502 -5.38 7.01 -20.56
N SER A 503 -6.12 8.10 -20.37
CA SER A 503 -7.56 8.15 -20.65
C SER A 503 -7.84 8.23 -22.15
N LYS A 504 -9.12 8.10 -22.52
CA LYS A 504 -9.59 8.30 -23.91
C LYS A 504 -9.07 9.62 -24.50
N ARG A 505 -9.16 10.72 -23.74
CA ARG A 505 -8.67 12.05 -24.16
C ARG A 505 -7.17 12.04 -24.51
N TYR A 506 -6.34 11.42 -23.67
CA TYR A 506 -4.90 11.38 -23.90
C TYR A 506 -4.53 10.44 -25.06
N LEU A 507 -5.23 9.32 -25.22
CA LEU A 507 -5.04 8.43 -26.37
C LEU A 507 -5.43 9.11 -27.68
N GLU A 508 -6.57 9.82 -27.73
CA GLU A 508 -7.02 10.56 -28.91
C GLU A 508 -6.06 11.69 -29.30
N GLN A 509 -5.37 12.30 -28.33
CA GLN A 509 -4.30 13.26 -28.59
C GLN A 509 -3.01 12.60 -29.08
N LEU A 510 -2.69 11.39 -28.59
CA LEU A 510 -1.44 10.72 -28.90
C LEU A 510 -1.45 10.05 -30.28
N LEU A 511 -2.49 9.30 -30.58
CA LEU A 511 -2.57 8.41 -31.75
C LEU A 511 -2.35 9.11 -33.10
N PRO A 512 -2.84 10.34 -33.35
CA PRO A 512 -2.56 11.04 -34.60
C PRO A 512 -1.09 11.40 -34.83
N HIS A 513 -0.28 11.40 -33.77
CA HIS A 513 1.13 11.76 -33.80
C HIS A 513 2.07 10.58 -33.56
N ALA A 514 1.53 9.41 -33.22
CA ALA A 514 2.28 8.19 -32.96
C ALA A 514 2.61 7.48 -34.29
N THR A 515 3.90 7.32 -34.57
CA THR A 515 4.37 6.47 -35.66
C THR A 515 4.25 4.99 -35.27
N VAL A 516 4.54 4.69 -34.00
CA VAL A 516 4.37 3.38 -33.40
C VAL A 516 3.17 3.43 -32.48
N ILE A 517 2.14 2.61 -32.76
CA ILE A 517 0.97 2.50 -31.90
C ILE A 517 1.40 1.86 -30.57
N PRO A 518 1.03 2.44 -29.40
CA PRO A 518 1.35 1.84 -28.11
C PRO A 518 0.92 0.37 -28.03
N ALA A 519 1.81 -0.52 -27.61
CA ALA A 519 1.49 -1.95 -27.52
C ALA A 519 0.51 -2.25 -26.37
N VAL A 520 0.64 -1.50 -25.28
CA VAL A 520 -0.14 -1.67 -24.05
C VAL A 520 -0.58 -0.33 -23.48
N ASN A 521 -1.79 -0.28 -22.93
CA ASN A 521 -2.22 0.73 -21.97
C ASN A 521 -2.49 0.08 -20.61
N GLN A 522 -1.62 0.37 -19.63
CA GLN A 522 -1.76 -0.18 -18.28
C GLN A 522 -2.62 0.74 -17.39
N ILE A 523 -3.78 0.28 -16.93
CA ILE A 523 -4.78 1.09 -16.20
C ILE A 523 -5.34 0.36 -14.98
N GLU A 524 -5.87 1.12 -14.02
CA GLU A 524 -6.66 0.55 -12.92
C GLU A 524 -7.92 -0.08 -13.50
N ASN A 525 -8.11 -1.38 -13.34
CA ASN A 525 -9.28 -2.04 -13.91
C ASN A 525 -9.77 -3.15 -13.00
N HIS A 526 -11.06 -3.13 -12.70
CA HIS A 526 -11.76 -4.12 -11.88
C HIS A 526 -13.28 -3.88 -12.00
N PRO A 527 -14.15 -4.77 -11.49
CA PRO A 527 -15.61 -4.61 -11.65
C PRO A 527 -16.18 -3.28 -11.12
N ALA A 528 -15.58 -2.67 -10.09
CA ALA A 528 -16.01 -1.34 -9.62
C ALA A 528 -15.47 -0.14 -10.44
N LEU A 529 -14.62 -0.39 -11.43
CA LEU A 529 -14.02 0.59 -12.33
C LEU A 529 -13.70 -0.08 -13.69
N PRO A 530 -14.72 -0.42 -14.50
CA PRO A 530 -14.54 -1.19 -15.73
C PRO A 530 -13.83 -0.40 -16.84
N GLN A 531 -13.90 0.93 -16.81
CA GLN A 531 -13.35 1.86 -17.80
C GLN A 531 -13.63 1.46 -19.27
N GLN A 532 -14.89 1.09 -19.57
CA GLN A 532 -15.25 0.44 -20.84
C GLN A 532 -14.90 1.28 -22.07
N GLU A 533 -15.08 2.60 -22.01
CA GLU A 533 -14.72 3.51 -23.11
C GLU A 533 -13.22 3.46 -23.50
N ILE A 534 -12.33 3.24 -22.52
CA ILE A 534 -10.89 3.15 -22.75
C ILE A 534 -10.58 1.77 -23.33
N VAL A 535 -11.21 0.72 -22.78
CA VAL A 535 -11.04 -0.66 -23.24
C VAL A 535 -11.49 -0.82 -24.69
N ASP A 536 -12.63 -0.24 -25.06
CA ASP A 536 -13.17 -0.30 -26.42
C ASP A 536 -12.27 0.45 -27.41
N LEU A 537 -11.81 1.65 -27.06
CA LEU A 537 -10.86 2.40 -27.89
C LEU A 537 -9.53 1.65 -28.05
N CYS A 538 -8.99 1.10 -26.97
CA CYS A 538 -7.75 0.34 -27.02
C CYS A 538 -7.90 -0.89 -27.91
N LYS A 539 -9.02 -1.62 -27.78
CA LYS A 539 -9.33 -2.77 -28.63
C LYS A 539 -9.44 -2.40 -30.11
N GLU A 540 -10.12 -1.30 -30.44
CA GLU A 540 -10.24 -0.81 -31.82
C GLU A 540 -8.86 -0.50 -32.44
N LYS A 541 -7.96 0.07 -31.65
CA LYS A 541 -6.61 0.46 -32.10
C LYS A 541 -5.55 -0.63 -31.96
N GLY A 542 -5.92 -1.82 -31.49
CA GLY A 542 -4.99 -2.92 -31.25
C GLY A 542 -4.04 -2.71 -30.07
N ILE A 543 -4.40 -1.85 -29.12
CA ILE A 543 -3.66 -1.59 -27.88
C ILE A 543 -4.15 -2.58 -26.83
N HIS A 544 -3.25 -3.36 -26.24
CA HIS A 544 -3.60 -4.35 -25.22
C HIS A 544 -3.83 -3.69 -23.86
N ILE A 545 -4.82 -4.17 -23.10
CA ILE A 545 -5.09 -3.67 -21.75
C ILE A 545 -4.35 -4.52 -20.72
N MET A 546 -3.61 -3.86 -19.84
CA MET A 546 -3.02 -4.48 -18.66
C MET A 546 -3.62 -3.85 -17.39
N ALA A 547 -4.31 -4.66 -16.60
CA ALA A 547 -5.04 -4.25 -15.41
C ALA A 547 -4.14 -4.28 -14.18
N TYR A 548 -3.95 -3.12 -13.53
CA TYR A 548 -3.37 -3.04 -12.19
C TYR A 548 -4.45 -2.82 -11.13
N SER A 549 -4.10 -3.06 -9.87
CA SER A 549 -5.02 -3.01 -8.71
C SER A 549 -6.31 -3.82 -8.88
N PRO A 550 -6.28 -5.05 -9.44
CA PRO A 550 -7.50 -5.82 -9.73
C PRO A 550 -8.31 -6.16 -8.46
N LEU A 551 -7.68 -6.10 -7.29
CA LEU A 551 -8.31 -6.39 -5.99
C LEU A 551 -8.84 -5.13 -5.27
N GLY A 552 -8.68 -3.94 -5.86
CA GLY A 552 -9.04 -2.66 -5.23
C GLY A 552 -7.93 -2.06 -4.35
N SER A 553 -6.66 -2.35 -4.66
CA SER A 553 -5.48 -1.86 -3.92
C SER A 553 -5.45 -2.35 -2.45
N THR A 554 -4.94 -1.52 -1.53
CA THR A 554 -4.75 -1.85 -0.11
C THR A 554 -6.04 -2.32 0.56
N GLY A 555 -6.00 -3.48 1.22
CA GLY A 555 -7.12 -4.01 2.01
C GLY A 555 -8.16 -4.81 1.23
N GLY A 556 -8.09 -4.85 -0.10
CA GLY A 556 -8.98 -5.69 -0.91
C GLY A 556 -10.48 -5.35 -0.78
N PRO A 557 -10.90 -4.08 -0.90
CA PRO A 557 -12.28 -3.66 -0.64
C PRO A 557 -13.31 -4.32 -1.56
N LEU A 558 -12.87 -4.88 -2.70
CA LEU A 558 -13.74 -5.58 -3.64
C LEU A 558 -14.09 -7.00 -3.22
N PHE A 559 -13.45 -7.55 -2.17
CA PHE A 559 -13.73 -8.91 -1.70
C PHE A 559 -15.13 -9.04 -1.09
N THR A 560 -15.75 -7.95 -0.64
CA THR A 560 -17.07 -7.93 -0.01
C THR A 560 -18.19 -7.55 -0.98
N ALA A 561 -17.89 -7.30 -2.25
CA ALA A 561 -18.91 -6.98 -3.25
C ALA A 561 -19.81 -8.20 -3.48
N GLU A 562 -21.13 -8.05 -3.24
CA GLU A 562 -22.12 -9.13 -3.33
C GLU A 562 -22.01 -9.97 -4.63
N PRO A 563 -21.85 -9.39 -5.84
CA PRO A 563 -21.65 -10.15 -7.08
C PRO A 563 -20.40 -11.03 -7.07
N VAL A 564 -19.30 -10.52 -6.52
CA VAL A 564 -18.02 -11.22 -6.45
C VAL A 564 -18.12 -12.39 -5.49
N VAL A 565 -18.75 -12.20 -4.33
CA VAL A 565 -18.98 -13.24 -3.33
C VAL A 565 -19.87 -14.35 -3.90
N LYS A 566 -20.98 -14.00 -4.57
CA LYS A 566 -21.87 -15.00 -5.20
C LYS A 566 -21.17 -15.86 -6.25
N ILE A 567 -20.32 -15.26 -7.09
CA ILE A 567 -19.54 -16.00 -8.10
C ILE A 567 -18.47 -16.86 -7.41
N ALA A 568 -17.82 -16.33 -6.36
CA ALA A 568 -16.84 -17.06 -5.58
C ALA A 568 -17.46 -18.32 -4.94
N GLU A 569 -18.64 -18.20 -4.35
CA GLU A 569 -19.43 -19.32 -3.79
C GLU A 569 -19.86 -20.31 -4.88
N LYS A 570 -20.38 -19.83 -6.02
CA LYS A 570 -20.80 -20.67 -7.16
C LYS A 570 -19.65 -21.57 -7.65
N HIS A 571 -18.42 -21.04 -7.69
CA HIS A 571 -17.25 -21.74 -8.20
C HIS A 571 -16.38 -22.40 -7.11
N GLY A 572 -16.71 -22.23 -5.83
CA GLY A 572 -15.92 -22.76 -4.71
C GLY A 572 -14.51 -22.17 -4.62
N VAL A 573 -14.33 -20.91 -5.01
CA VAL A 573 -13.03 -20.21 -5.01
C VAL A 573 -13.07 -18.97 -4.12
N LYS A 574 -11.90 -18.35 -3.86
CA LYS A 574 -11.86 -17.07 -3.14
C LYS A 574 -12.28 -15.91 -4.03
N PRO A 575 -12.81 -14.81 -3.45
CA PRO A 575 -13.12 -13.58 -4.19
C PRO A 575 -11.94 -13.03 -5.02
N ALA A 576 -10.70 -13.19 -4.52
CA ALA A 576 -9.50 -12.78 -5.25
C ALA A 576 -9.38 -13.49 -6.61
N THR A 577 -9.66 -14.79 -6.67
CA THR A 577 -9.62 -15.57 -7.91
C THR A 577 -10.64 -15.07 -8.92
N VAL A 578 -11.86 -14.72 -8.48
CA VAL A 578 -12.90 -14.15 -9.35
C VAL A 578 -12.45 -12.81 -9.93
N LEU A 579 -11.91 -11.92 -9.09
CA LEU A 579 -11.44 -10.60 -9.51
C LEU A 579 -10.27 -10.69 -10.50
N LEU A 580 -9.33 -11.61 -10.30
CA LEU A 580 -8.26 -11.84 -11.26
C LEU A 580 -8.79 -12.46 -12.56
N SER A 581 -9.75 -13.38 -12.45
CA SER A 581 -10.32 -14.10 -13.59
C SER A 581 -11.21 -13.23 -14.47
N TYR A 582 -11.79 -12.15 -13.93
CA TYR A 582 -12.57 -11.15 -14.66
C TYR A 582 -11.87 -10.60 -15.92
N HIS A 583 -10.53 -10.53 -15.89
CA HIS A 583 -9.75 -9.98 -16.99
C HIS A 583 -9.56 -10.96 -18.16
N LEU A 584 -9.67 -12.28 -17.91
CA LEU A 584 -9.43 -13.31 -18.92
C LEU A 584 -10.44 -13.29 -20.08
N PRO A 585 -11.77 -13.21 -19.85
CA PRO A 585 -12.76 -13.08 -20.94
C PRO A 585 -12.70 -11.71 -21.61
N ARG A 586 -12.27 -10.67 -20.88
CA ARG A 586 -12.04 -9.32 -21.42
C ARG A 586 -10.81 -9.22 -22.31
N GLY A 587 -10.01 -10.28 -22.40
CA GLY A 587 -8.78 -10.30 -23.19
C GLY A 587 -7.70 -9.39 -22.64
N SER A 588 -7.70 -9.13 -21.34
CA SER A 588 -6.75 -8.23 -20.66
C SER A 588 -5.75 -9.02 -19.81
N THR A 589 -4.51 -8.56 -19.73
CA THR A 589 -3.53 -9.08 -18.77
C THR A 589 -3.84 -8.51 -17.38
N VAL A 590 -3.73 -9.31 -16.33
CA VAL A 590 -3.95 -8.89 -14.94
C VAL A 590 -2.68 -8.99 -14.10
N LEU A 591 -2.44 -7.96 -13.28
CA LEU A 591 -1.30 -7.91 -12.36
C LEU A 591 -1.76 -8.17 -10.92
N ALA A 592 -1.39 -9.33 -10.39
CA ALA A 592 -1.66 -9.69 -9.00
C ALA A 592 -0.42 -9.37 -8.15
N LYS A 593 -0.52 -8.39 -7.25
CA LYS A 593 0.56 -8.11 -6.29
C LYS A 593 0.43 -9.00 -5.07
N SER A 594 1.51 -9.70 -4.71
CA SER A 594 1.66 -10.39 -3.43
C SER A 594 3.13 -10.60 -3.10
N VAL A 595 3.46 -10.60 -1.81
CA VAL A 595 4.77 -11.05 -1.30
C VAL A 595 4.67 -12.37 -0.53
N THR A 596 3.45 -12.88 -0.34
CA THR A 596 3.16 -14.12 0.40
C THR A 596 3.18 -15.30 -0.58
N PRO A 597 4.08 -16.28 -0.43
CA PRO A 597 4.21 -17.41 -1.36
C PRO A 597 2.91 -18.18 -1.62
N GLU A 598 2.11 -18.43 -0.58
CA GLU A 598 0.84 -19.15 -0.67
C GLU A 598 -0.15 -18.41 -1.57
N ARG A 599 -0.23 -17.08 -1.42
CA ARG A 599 -1.09 -16.22 -2.24
C ARG A 599 -0.58 -16.11 -3.68
N ILE A 600 0.74 -16.07 -3.88
CA ILE A 600 1.34 -16.08 -5.23
C ILE A 600 0.91 -17.36 -5.96
N LYS A 601 1.03 -18.51 -5.31
CA LYS A 601 0.60 -19.79 -5.88
C LYS A 601 -0.92 -19.86 -6.10
N GLU A 602 -1.70 -19.35 -5.15
CA GLU A 602 -3.16 -19.30 -5.25
C GLU A 602 -3.64 -18.43 -6.41
N ASN A 603 -3.01 -17.26 -6.62
CA ASN A 603 -3.34 -16.33 -7.69
C ASN A 603 -3.14 -16.93 -9.10
N MET A 604 -2.37 -18.02 -9.24
CA MET A 604 -2.24 -18.77 -10.50
C MET A 604 -3.45 -19.65 -10.80
N SER A 605 -4.31 -19.91 -9.82
CA SER A 605 -5.47 -20.80 -9.96
C SER A 605 -6.68 -20.04 -10.51
N LEU A 606 -6.49 -19.36 -11.65
CA LEU A 606 -7.54 -18.60 -12.32
C LEU A 606 -8.61 -19.54 -12.89
N ILE A 607 -9.86 -19.06 -12.92
CA ILE A 607 -11.03 -19.80 -13.43
C ILE A 607 -11.55 -19.16 -14.71
N ASP A 608 -12.30 -19.93 -15.50
CA ASP A 608 -13.02 -19.42 -16.67
C ASP A 608 -14.42 -18.97 -16.22
N LEU A 609 -14.67 -17.66 -16.28
CA LEU A 609 -15.97 -17.08 -15.92
C LEU A 609 -16.92 -17.21 -17.11
N ASP A 610 -18.10 -17.77 -16.88
CA ASP A 610 -19.10 -17.96 -17.92
C ASP A 610 -19.84 -16.65 -18.26
N GLY A 611 -20.72 -16.71 -19.28
CA GLY A 611 -21.49 -15.54 -19.70
C GLY A 611 -22.44 -15.00 -18.63
N GLU A 612 -22.93 -15.84 -17.71
CA GLU A 612 -23.80 -15.42 -16.62
C GLU A 612 -22.99 -14.71 -15.52
N ASP A 613 -21.80 -15.23 -15.19
CA ASP A 613 -20.86 -14.62 -14.25
C ASP A 613 -20.45 -13.23 -14.74
N MET A 614 -20.05 -13.14 -16.01
CA MET A 614 -19.67 -11.87 -16.63
C MET A 614 -20.85 -10.90 -16.68
N LYS A 615 -22.07 -11.39 -16.95
CA LYS A 615 -23.28 -10.56 -16.91
C LYS A 615 -23.53 -10.01 -15.51
N LEU A 616 -23.37 -10.81 -14.44
CA LEU A 616 -23.55 -10.34 -13.07
C LEU A 616 -22.53 -9.25 -12.69
N LEU A 617 -21.27 -9.41 -13.10
CA LEU A 617 -20.23 -8.41 -12.88
C LEU A 617 -20.47 -7.13 -13.69
N ASN A 618 -20.92 -7.25 -14.94
CA ASN A 618 -21.28 -6.10 -15.78
C ASN A 618 -22.51 -5.37 -15.24
N ASP A 619 -23.56 -6.09 -14.81
CA ASP A 619 -24.76 -5.51 -14.19
C ASP A 619 -24.39 -4.70 -12.92
N TYR A 620 -23.40 -5.18 -12.15
CA TYR A 620 -22.83 -4.45 -11.02
C TYR A 620 -22.07 -3.19 -11.43
N SER A 621 -21.19 -3.29 -12.42
CA SER A 621 -20.47 -2.15 -12.98
C SER A 621 -21.42 -1.07 -13.52
N ASP A 622 -22.48 -1.48 -14.22
CA ASP A 622 -23.51 -0.60 -14.79
C ASP A 622 -24.30 0.11 -13.71
N LYS A 623 -24.65 -0.60 -12.63
CA LYS A 623 -25.29 0.00 -11.46
C LYS A 623 -24.42 1.08 -10.84
N LEU A 624 -23.14 0.80 -10.60
CA LEU A 624 -22.21 1.78 -10.05
C LEU A 624 -22.02 3.00 -10.97
N THR A 625 -21.99 2.76 -12.28
CA THR A 625 -21.89 3.83 -13.30
C THR A 625 -23.11 4.73 -13.26
N LYS A 626 -24.33 4.16 -13.24
CA LYS A 626 -25.59 4.92 -13.15
C LYS A 626 -25.73 5.70 -11.85
N GLU A 627 -25.20 5.16 -10.75
CA GLU A 627 -25.22 5.81 -9.44
C GLU A 627 -24.09 6.84 -9.25
N GLY A 628 -23.14 6.95 -10.19
CA GLY A 628 -21.96 7.81 -10.04
C GLY A 628 -21.01 7.36 -8.92
N LYS A 629 -21.00 6.07 -8.58
CA LYS A 629 -20.25 5.49 -7.46
C LYS A 629 -19.08 4.62 -7.91
N LEU A 630 -18.53 4.88 -9.10
CA LEU A 630 -17.30 4.21 -9.55
C LEU A 630 -16.17 4.45 -8.54
N GLN A 631 -15.41 3.40 -8.26
CA GLN A 631 -14.38 3.43 -7.22
C GLN A 631 -13.00 3.40 -7.86
N ARG A 632 -12.30 4.54 -7.86
CA ARG A 632 -10.89 4.63 -8.24
C ARG A 632 -10.04 4.77 -6.98
N PHE A 633 -9.18 3.79 -6.74
CA PHE A 633 -8.28 3.72 -5.59
C PHE A 633 -6.93 4.37 -5.87
N VAL A 634 -6.49 4.44 -7.14
CA VAL A 634 -5.20 5.01 -7.52
C VAL A 634 -5.41 6.31 -8.30
N TYR A 635 -5.37 7.43 -7.56
CA TYR A 635 -5.36 8.77 -8.13
C TYR A 635 -4.43 9.69 -7.32
N PRO A 636 -3.12 9.71 -7.63
CA PRO A 636 -2.17 10.53 -6.88
C PRO A 636 -2.52 12.03 -6.99
N PRO A 637 -2.26 12.84 -5.94
CA PRO A 637 -2.60 14.26 -5.92
C PRO A 637 -1.61 15.09 -6.75
N PHE A 638 -1.60 14.88 -8.06
CA PHE A 638 -0.77 15.62 -9.00
C PHE A 638 -1.35 17.01 -9.34
N GLY A 639 -2.62 17.26 -9.03
CA GLY A 639 -3.31 18.51 -9.41
C GLY A 639 -3.47 18.65 -10.94
N VAL A 640 -3.50 17.52 -11.65
CA VAL A 640 -3.73 17.43 -13.09
C VAL A 640 -5.01 16.63 -13.30
N ASP A 641 -5.89 17.15 -14.16
CA ASP A 641 -7.01 16.37 -14.67
C ASP A 641 -6.50 15.45 -15.77
N PHE A 642 -6.62 14.14 -15.56
CA PHE A 642 -6.24 13.13 -16.55
C PHE A 642 -7.35 12.79 -17.54
N GLY A 643 -8.53 13.40 -17.43
CA GLY A 643 -9.66 13.16 -18.32
C GLY A 643 -10.34 11.81 -18.07
N PHE A 644 -10.30 11.33 -16.82
CA PHE A 644 -11.08 10.17 -16.42
C PHE A 644 -12.49 10.63 -16.00
N PRO A 645 -13.58 10.06 -16.55
CA PRO A 645 -14.95 10.53 -16.27
C PRO A 645 -15.35 10.49 -14.80
N ASP A 646 -14.72 9.62 -14.00
CA ASP A 646 -14.98 9.49 -12.56
C ASP A 646 -14.26 10.56 -11.70
N LYS A 647 -13.43 11.41 -12.32
CA LYS A 647 -12.65 12.48 -11.65
C LYS A 647 -12.76 13.85 -12.32
N SER A 648 -13.41 13.93 -13.49
CA SER A 648 -13.60 15.16 -14.27
C SER A 648 -14.66 16.09 -13.71
#